data_AF-A0A3D0HPR9-F1
#
_entry.id   AF-A0A3D0HPR9-F1
#
_cell.length_a   1.000
_cell.length_b   1.000
_cell.length_c   1.000
_cell.angle_alpha   90.00
_cell.angle_beta   90.00
_cell.angle_gamma   90.00
#
_symmetry.space_group_name_H-M   'P 1'
#
loop_
_entity.id
_entity.type
_entity.pdbx_description
1 polymer ?
#
loop_
_entity_poly.entity_id
_entity_poly.type
_entity_poly.pdbx_seq_one_letter_code
_entity_poly.pdbx_strand_id
1 'polypeptide(L)'
;MTTYKNTIRLFMRTLSVSIPYVLLLTAENVFLFRLLHAFVGAAPEEVQAIYFLKDMDYLYVLGFLFFLFISCEFMRKSREINLRETMRERAWLVEGNQFAVLGTAIVVYALVFLIYAVAGVTILRMPQMCFIQMLKILGVNIFLLSCAAAGMGYLISRIPNRYVGYLVILAVLMLILPANAKYFSMLSWGRGISVYWLRDWLYLLPPDIQALGDPLYGMPVEYYRNAGMLLWIGVGGWLFVRSVYRYAKGKRRVADGLFIVWTALCVLAVVNEGSVLRMTDHPKSAVSEDRNYYDSQPQIEEKQKDFRVQAYDMELSFGGELSAKVTATVSAADAPEQYPFTLYHGYKISDIRSEDGESLSFTQDGDQVVVDNPQKKAECKLMFCYKGSSPVFYANRNACFLPGFFAYYPVAGVEKLYENGMWKVNENETAAFTIHTKGLNAASNLPGNGDSHAGETSYVTLVGGNCRQMENDGNQQVIYPLDTNSFTAAEQFTTTEFSEEWEKLMTFLAIQEPSPAQGKMVVVIPGSFAFNTILQEYYDLGDHILTKNAVSPIQVLAAEVKAEGKTALKDIFFSYDWQIEDPAEIELLKDLSEGAELSEEEKLQDDLILKMRECGTKYVAQATIQYLMDTQDNRTPNEFLQALQNAEGGRHDKD
;
A
#
# COMPACT_ATOMS: atom_id res chain seq x y z
N MET A 1 -9.61 -20.42 -43.90
CA MET A 1 -8.25 -19.92 -44.18
C MET A 1 -8.21 -18.75 -45.17
N THR A 2 -8.89 -18.81 -46.34
CA THR A 2 -8.88 -17.72 -47.34
C THR A 2 -9.46 -16.39 -46.82
N THR A 3 -10.57 -16.43 -46.09
CA THR A 3 -11.24 -15.24 -45.52
C THR A 3 -10.40 -14.54 -44.44
N TYR A 4 -9.73 -15.32 -43.59
CA TYR A 4 -8.81 -14.81 -42.57
C TYR A 4 -7.60 -14.11 -43.20
N LYS A 5 -6.94 -14.74 -44.17
CA LYS A 5 -5.81 -14.16 -44.91
C LYS A 5 -6.18 -12.84 -45.60
N ASN A 6 -7.40 -12.75 -46.14
CA ASN A 6 -7.90 -11.50 -46.75
C ASN A 6 -8.15 -10.41 -45.70
N THR A 7 -8.61 -10.79 -44.50
CA THR A 7 -8.85 -9.86 -43.39
C THR A 7 -7.53 -9.33 -42.82
N ILE A 8 -6.47 -10.15 -42.76
CA ILE A 8 -5.10 -9.68 -42.44
C ILE A 8 -4.62 -8.68 -43.49
N ARG A 9 -4.80 -8.97 -44.79
CA ARG A 9 -4.42 -8.01 -45.85
C ARG A 9 -5.19 -6.69 -45.72
N LEU A 10 -6.46 -6.75 -45.34
CA LEU A 10 -7.26 -5.55 -45.07
C LEU A 10 -6.67 -4.76 -43.89
N PHE A 11 -6.32 -5.43 -42.79
CA PHE A 11 -5.66 -4.80 -41.64
C PHE A 11 -4.36 -4.08 -42.06
N MET A 12 -3.47 -4.78 -42.77
CA MET A 12 -2.19 -4.22 -43.22
C MET A 12 -2.33 -3.05 -44.20
N ARG A 13 -3.30 -3.11 -45.12
CA ARG A 13 -3.54 -2.05 -46.11
C ARG A 13 -4.28 -0.84 -45.54
N THR A 14 -4.95 -0.98 -44.40
CA THR A 14 -5.67 0.12 -43.78
C THR A 14 -4.70 0.96 -42.98
N LEU A 15 -4.20 2.05 -43.57
CA LEU A 15 -3.17 2.90 -42.95
C LEU A 15 -3.59 3.45 -41.57
N SER A 16 -4.87 3.77 -41.37
CA SER A 16 -5.38 4.23 -40.06
C SER A 16 -5.35 3.17 -38.96
N VAL A 17 -5.02 1.92 -39.28
CA VAL A 17 -4.93 0.79 -38.36
C VAL A 17 -3.51 0.23 -38.32
N SER A 18 -2.89 0.00 -39.47
CA SER A 18 -1.54 -0.57 -39.54
C SER A 18 -0.45 0.38 -39.06
N ILE A 19 -0.56 1.69 -39.33
CA ILE A 19 0.43 2.67 -38.84
C ILE A 19 0.41 2.74 -37.31
N PRO A 20 -0.73 2.95 -36.62
CA PRO A 20 -0.77 2.92 -35.16
C PRO A 20 -0.24 1.61 -34.56
N TYR A 21 -0.57 0.46 -35.17
CA TYR A 21 -0.09 -0.83 -34.67
C TYR A 21 1.43 -0.98 -34.79
N VAL A 22 2.03 -0.58 -35.92
CA VAL A 22 3.49 -0.58 -36.08
C VAL A 22 4.14 0.41 -35.12
N LEU A 23 3.56 1.60 -34.94
CA LEU A 23 4.05 2.59 -33.97
C LEU A 23 4.02 2.04 -32.54
N LEU A 24 2.95 1.35 -32.14
CA LEU A 24 2.87 0.68 -30.83
C LEU A 24 4.02 -0.31 -30.63
N LEU A 25 4.21 -1.23 -31.60
CA LEU A 25 5.29 -2.22 -31.51
C LEU A 25 6.67 -1.57 -31.51
N THR A 26 6.91 -0.55 -32.34
CA THR A 26 8.19 0.15 -32.36
C THR A 26 8.44 0.89 -31.05
N ALA A 27 7.43 1.61 -30.53
CA ALA A 27 7.54 2.31 -29.26
C ALA A 27 7.81 1.35 -28.10
N GLU A 28 7.10 0.22 -28.05
CA GLU A 28 7.33 -0.85 -27.07
C GLU A 28 8.76 -1.39 -27.13
N ASN A 29 9.23 -1.78 -28.33
CA ASN A 29 10.59 -2.33 -28.49
C ASN A 29 11.66 -1.30 -28.09
N VAL A 30 11.52 -0.04 -28.52
CA VAL A 30 12.47 1.02 -28.16
C VAL A 30 12.46 1.28 -26.66
N PHE A 31 11.28 1.32 -26.04
CA PHE A 31 11.13 1.56 -24.60
C PHE A 31 11.73 0.41 -23.79
N LEU A 32 11.33 -0.83 -24.05
CA LEU A 32 11.81 -2.01 -23.31
C LEU A 32 13.31 -2.24 -23.52
N PHE A 33 13.83 -2.00 -24.73
CA PHE A 33 15.27 -2.06 -24.98
C PHE A 33 16.04 -1.01 -24.19
N ARG A 34 15.57 0.25 -24.18
CA ARG A 34 16.21 1.32 -23.40
C ARG A 34 16.13 1.05 -21.91
N LEU A 35 15.00 0.56 -21.42
CA LEU A 35 14.79 0.20 -20.02
C LEU A 35 15.79 -0.90 -19.61
N LEU A 36 15.83 -2.01 -20.34
CA LEU A 36 16.76 -3.10 -20.07
C LEU A 36 18.22 -2.62 -20.12
N HIS A 37 18.59 -1.82 -21.13
CA HIS A 37 19.94 -1.29 -21.26
C HIS A 37 20.30 -0.33 -20.11
N ALA A 38 19.37 0.50 -19.65
CA ALA A 38 19.59 1.40 -18.52
C ALA A 38 19.88 0.63 -17.24
N PHE A 39 19.08 -0.40 -16.94
CA PHE A 39 19.28 -1.26 -15.77
C PHE A 39 20.54 -2.12 -15.85
N VAL A 40 20.93 -2.59 -17.05
CA VAL A 40 22.22 -3.28 -17.24
C VAL A 40 23.41 -2.33 -17.02
N GLY A 41 23.30 -1.07 -17.45
CA GLY A 41 24.35 -0.07 -17.23
C GLY A 41 24.51 0.34 -15.76
N ALA A 42 23.42 0.30 -14.98
CA ALA A 42 23.39 0.56 -13.55
C ALA A 42 23.79 -0.65 -12.68
N ALA A 43 24.14 -1.78 -13.28
CA ALA A 43 24.38 -3.06 -12.60
C ALA A 43 25.68 -3.24 -11.76
N PRO A 44 26.51 -2.22 -11.42
CA PRO A 44 27.44 -2.35 -10.29
C PRO A 44 26.74 -2.33 -8.92
N GLU A 45 25.54 -1.72 -8.84
CA GLU A 45 24.72 -1.62 -7.63
C GLU A 45 23.51 -2.56 -7.75
N GLU A 46 23.06 -3.15 -6.64
CA GLU A 46 22.02 -4.18 -6.63
C GLU A 46 20.72 -3.70 -7.29
N VAL A 47 20.30 -4.38 -8.35
CA VAL A 47 19.13 -3.97 -9.15
C VAL A 47 17.84 -4.17 -8.35
N GLN A 48 17.16 -3.06 -8.03
CA GLN A 48 15.82 -3.08 -7.45
C GLN A 48 14.79 -3.53 -8.49
N ALA A 49 14.37 -4.80 -8.39
CA ALA A 49 13.47 -5.41 -9.36
C ALA A 49 12.10 -4.74 -9.41
N ILE A 50 11.63 -4.18 -8.28
CA ILE A 50 10.35 -3.47 -8.22
C ILE A 50 10.30 -2.26 -9.16
N TYR A 51 11.40 -1.51 -9.32
CA TYR A 51 11.44 -0.36 -10.24
C TYR A 51 11.42 -0.78 -11.70
N PHE A 52 12.15 -1.84 -12.04
CA PHE A 52 12.11 -2.39 -13.40
C PHE A 52 10.70 -2.84 -13.80
N LEU A 53 9.98 -3.47 -12.87
CA LEU A 53 8.58 -3.89 -13.09
C LEU A 53 7.65 -2.68 -13.22
N LYS A 54 7.80 -1.69 -12.33
CA LYS A 54 6.95 -0.50 -12.31
C LYS A 54 7.13 0.37 -13.55
N ASP A 55 8.34 0.54 -14.06
CA ASP A 55 8.59 1.32 -15.28
C ASP A 55 7.90 0.70 -16.51
N MET A 56 7.56 -0.59 -16.48
CA MET A 56 6.76 -1.22 -17.55
C MET A 56 5.30 -0.75 -17.55
N ASP A 57 4.80 -0.12 -16.49
CA ASP A 57 3.39 0.27 -16.35
C ASP A 57 2.93 1.26 -17.42
N TYR A 58 3.84 2.11 -17.92
CA TYR A 58 3.57 3.03 -19.02
C TYR A 58 3.13 2.31 -20.30
N LEU A 59 3.61 1.08 -20.52
CA LEU A 59 3.22 0.29 -21.69
C LEU A 59 1.77 -0.16 -21.62
N TYR A 60 1.21 -0.37 -20.42
CA TYR A 60 -0.18 -0.82 -20.26
C TYR A 60 -1.13 0.29 -20.72
N VAL A 61 -0.80 1.55 -20.37
CA VAL A 61 -1.53 2.74 -20.80
C VAL A 61 -1.47 2.86 -22.32
N LEU A 62 -0.27 2.75 -22.89
CA LEU A 62 -0.06 2.83 -24.33
C LEU A 62 -0.83 1.73 -25.07
N GLY A 63 -0.68 0.48 -24.63
CA GLY A 63 -1.38 -0.68 -25.20
C GLY A 63 -2.89 -0.50 -25.17
N PHE A 64 -3.46 -0.12 -24.01
CA PHE A 64 -4.90 0.14 -23.88
C PHE A 64 -5.39 1.20 -24.88
N LEU A 65 -4.71 2.34 -24.97
CA LEU A 65 -5.11 3.44 -25.85
C LEU A 65 -5.04 3.07 -27.34
N PHE A 66 -3.94 2.42 -27.75
CA PHE A 66 -3.77 2.01 -29.13
C PHE A 66 -4.77 0.92 -29.51
N PHE A 67 -4.99 -0.10 -28.68
CA PHE A 67 -5.98 -1.14 -28.98
C PHE A 67 -7.42 -0.62 -28.95
N LEU A 68 -7.74 0.35 -28.09
CA LEU A 68 -9.04 1.05 -28.11
C LEU A 68 -9.28 1.73 -29.46
N PHE A 69 -8.28 2.49 -29.96
CA PHE A 69 -8.38 3.18 -31.24
C PHE A 69 -8.37 2.23 -32.44
N ILE A 70 -7.40 1.31 -32.50
CA ILE A 70 -7.22 0.32 -33.57
C ILE A 70 -8.48 -0.53 -33.74
N SER A 71 -9.03 -1.03 -32.62
CA SER A 71 -10.25 -1.85 -32.68
C SER A 71 -11.47 -1.04 -33.15
N CYS A 72 -11.62 0.21 -32.70
CA CYS A 72 -12.69 1.10 -33.16
C CYS A 72 -12.64 1.32 -34.68
N GLU A 73 -11.48 1.71 -35.21
CA GLU A 73 -11.29 1.97 -36.65
C GLU A 73 -11.44 0.69 -37.49
N PHE A 74 -10.80 -0.40 -37.07
CA PHE A 74 -10.82 -1.64 -37.82
C PHE A 74 -12.23 -2.23 -37.89
N MET A 75 -12.97 -2.23 -36.77
CA MET A 75 -14.35 -2.74 -36.73
C MET A 75 -15.35 -1.85 -37.47
N ARG A 76 -15.06 -0.56 -37.62
CA ARG A 76 -15.87 0.37 -38.41
C ARG A 76 -15.72 0.11 -39.91
N LYS A 77 -14.52 -0.23 -40.40
CA LYS A 77 -14.25 -0.45 -41.83
C LYS A 77 -15.15 -1.51 -42.49
N SER A 78 -15.53 -2.57 -41.79
CA SER A 78 -16.45 -3.58 -42.35
C SER A 78 -17.87 -3.05 -42.57
N ARG A 79 -18.24 -1.92 -41.96
CA ARG A 79 -19.50 -1.22 -42.20
C ARG A 79 -19.39 -0.18 -43.30
N GLU A 80 -18.31 0.61 -43.29
CA GLU A 80 -18.10 1.66 -44.30
C GLU A 80 -18.08 1.11 -45.72
N ILE A 81 -17.58 -0.10 -45.91
CA ILE A 81 -17.47 -0.76 -47.23
C ILE A 81 -18.75 -1.55 -47.56
N ASN A 82 -19.82 -1.46 -46.74
CA ASN A 82 -21.06 -2.22 -46.87
C ASN A 82 -20.87 -3.75 -46.98
N LEU A 83 -19.72 -4.28 -46.57
CA LEU A 83 -19.40 -5.71 -46.55
C LEU A 83 -20.45 -6.55 -45.81
N ARG A 84 -21.14 -5.94 -44.83
CA ARG A 84 -22.25 -6.55 -44.09
C ARG A 84 -23.52 -6.74 -44.93
N GLU A 85 -23.78 -5.86 -45.88
CA GLU A 85 -24.95 -5.93 -46.77
C GLU A 85 -24.71 -6.93 -47.89
N THR A 86 -23.49 -6.97 -48.42
CA THR A 86 -23.08 -7.92 -49.48
C THR A 86 -23.09 -9.36 -48.98
N MET A 87 -22.69 -9.61 -47.73
CA MET A 87 -22.58 -10.96 -47.16
C MET A 87 -23.85 -11.45 -46.43
N ARG A 88 -24.87 -10.59 -46.25
CA ARG A 88 -26.16 -10.87 -45.57
C ARG A 88 -26.04 -11.76 -44.32
N GLU A 89 -26.44 -13.03 -44.40
CA GLU A 89 -26.44 -14.00 -43.30
C GLU A 89 -25.04 -14.40 -42.83
N ARG A 90 -24.03 -14.21 -43.67
CA ARG A 90 -22.61 -14.52 -43.39
C ARG A 90 -21.81 -13.30 -42.92
N ALA A 91 -22.46 -12.17 -42.65
CA ALA A 91 -21.78 -10.95 -42.16
C ALA A 91 -20.99 -11.18 -40.86
N TRP A 92 -21.44 -12.11 -40.01
CA TRP A 92 -20.73 -12.49 -38.78
C TRP A 92 -19.37 -13.15 -39.04
N LEU A 93 -19.17 -13.82 -40.19
CA LEU A 93 -17.87 -14.40 -40.55
C LEU A 93 -16.82 -13.30 -40.78
N VAL A 94 -17.23 -12.14 -41.30
CA VAL A 94 -16.32 -11.00 -41.48
C VAL A 94 -15.92 -10.46 -40.11
N GLU A 95 -16.90 -10.17 -39.25
CA GLU A 95 -16.64 -9.69 -37.88
C GLU A 95 -15.79 -10.68 -37.08
N GLY A 96 -16.06 -11.99 -37.19
CA GLY A 96 -15.30 -13.03 -36.50
C GLY A 96 -13.85 -13.11 -36.96
N ASN A 97 -13.60 -12.95 -38.28
CA ASN A 97 -12.24 -12.85 -38.78
C ASN A 97 -11.56 -11.54 -38.32
N GLN A 98 -12.29 -10.43 -38.19
CA GLN A 98 -11.73 -9.18 -37.66
C GLN A 98 -11.30 -9.35 -36.20
N PHE A 99 -12.12 -10.00 -35.37
CA PHE A 99 -11.74 -10.35 -34.00
C PHE A 99 -10.54 -11.28 -33.95
N ALA A 100 -10.46 -12.29 -34.81
CA ALA A 100 -9.31 -13.18 -34.87
C ALA A 100 -8.01 -12.44 -35.24
N VAL A 101 -8.08 -11.46 -36.15
CA VAL A 101 -6.94 -10.62 -36.52
C VAL A 101 -6.52 -9.72 -35.35
N LEU A 102 -7.47 -9.07 -34.67
CA LEU A 102 -7.17 -8.27 -33.47
C LEU A 102 -6.57 -9.14 -32.36
N GLY A 103 -7.12 -10.33 -32.11
CA GLY A 103 -6.59 -11.28 -31.14
C GLY A 103 -5.16 -11.71 -31.48
N THR A 104 -4.86 -11.95 -32.76
CA THR A 104 -3.50 -12.24 -33.21
C THR A 104 -2.56 -11.06 -32.99
N ALA A 105 -3.00 -9.83 -33.25
CA ALA A 105 -2.23 -8.62 -32.99
C ALA A 105 -1.93 -8.44 -31.49
N ILE A 106 -2.92 -8.70 -30.61
CA ILE A 106 -2.74 -8.67 -29.15
C ILE A 106 -1.75 -9.75 -28.70
N VAL A 107 -1.83 -10.97 -29.26
CA VAL A 107 -0.88 -12.05 -28.94
C VAL A 107 0.54 -11.69 -29.37
N VAL A 108 0.72 -11.11 -30.56
CA VAL A 108 2.04 -10.67 -31.03
C VAL A 108 2.62 -9.59 -30.10
N TYR A 109 1.80 -8.60 -29.73
CA TYR A 109 2.18 -7.57 -28.74
C TYR A 109 2.63 -8.20 -27.40
N ALA A 110 1.82 -9.10 -26.84
CA ALA A 110 2.14 -9.82 -25.61
C ALA A 110 3.43 -10.67 -25.71
N LEU A 111 3.68 -11.31 -26.86
CA LEU A 111 4.88 -12.10 -27.09
C LEU A 111 6.15 -11.24 -27.15
N VAL A 112 6.08 -10.05 -27.73
CA VAL A 112 7.20 -9.09 -27.72
C VAL A 112 7.55 -8.72 -26.28
N PHE A 113 6.56 -8.34 -25.48
CA PHE A 113 6.74 -8.07 -24.06
C PHE A 113 7.39 -9.25 -23.31
N LEU A 114 6.90 -10.47 -23.54
CA LEU A 114 7.43 -11.68 -22.89
C LEU A 114 8.91 -11.91 -23.18
N ILE A 115 9.38 -11.62 -24.40
CA ILE A 115 10.81 -11.75 -24.76
C ILE A 115 11.66 -10.84 -23.88
N TYR A 116 11.25 -9.57 -23.70
CA TYR A 116 11.97 -8.62 -22.85
C TYR A 116 11.86 -8.96 -21.37
N ALA A 117 10.73 -9.48 -20.91
CA ALA A 117 10.57 -9.95 -19.53
C ALA A 117 11.54 -11.11 -19.21
N VAL A 118 11.63 -12.11 -20.10
CA VAL A 118 12.59 -13.23 -19.96
C VAL A 118 14.03 -12.72 -20.03
N ALA A 119 14.33 -11.80 -20.96
CA ALA A 119 15.65 -11.20 -21.07
C ALA A 119 16.03 -10.42 -19.80
N GLY A 120 15.10 -9.65 -19.22
CA GLY A 120 15.29 -8.93 -17.96
C GLY A 120 15.65 -9.85 -16.81
N VAL A 121 14.87 -10.92 -16.58
CA VAL A 121 15.14 -11.88 -15.48
C VAL A 121 16.50 -12.57 -15.63
N THR A 122 16.83 -12.97 -16.86
CA THR A 122 18.07 -13.71 -17.13
C THR A 122 19.32 -12.84 -17.09
N ILE A 123 19.27 -11.64 -17.68
CA ILE A 123 20.41 -10.72 -17.76
C ILE A 123 20.65 -10.03 -16.43
N LEU A 124 19.57 -9.56 -15.76
CA LEU A 124 19.65 -8.87 -14.47
C LEU A 124 19.70 -9.83 -13.27
N ARG A 125 19.70 -11.15 -13.52
CA ARG A 125 19.76 -12.22 -12.50
C ARG A 125 18.70 -12.08 -11.40
N MET A 126 17.49 -11.65 -11.77
CA MET A 126 16.42 -11.39 -10.81
C MET A 126 15.91 -12.66 -10.11
N PRO A 127 15.42 -12.57 -8.86
CA PRO A 127 14.80 -13.68 -8.16
C PRO A 127 13.62 -14.30 -8.93
N GLN A 128 13.37 -15.61 -8.76
CA GLN A 128 12.25 -16.31 -9.39
C GLN A 128 10.87 -15.69 -9.10
N MET A 129 10.70 -15.05 -7.94
CA MET A 129 9.46 -14.34 -7.59
C MET A 129 9.13 -13.22 -8.59
N CYS A 130 10.15 -12.53 -9.13
CA CYS A 130 9.97 -11.50 -10.15
C CYS A 130 9.36 -12.06 -11.43
N PHE A 131 9.76 -13.26 -11.84
CA PHE A 131 9.22 -13.90 -13.03
C PHE A 131 7.72 -14.20 -12.89
N ILE A 132 7.28 -14.63 -11.71
CA ILE A 132 5.85 -14.85 -11.42
C ILE A 132 5.08 -13.53 -11.52
N GLN A 133 5.63 -12.43 -10.99
CA GLN A 133 5.04 -11.09 -11.10
C GLN A 133 4.96 -10.61 -12.57
N MET A 134 6.01 -10.85 -13.37
CA MET A 134 5.98 -10.54 -14.81
C MET A 134 4.93 -11.33 -15.59
N LEU A 135 4.71 -12.60 -15.24
CA LEU A 135 3.64 -13.40 -15.86
C LEU A 135 2.25 -12.85 -15.51
N LYS A 136 2.05 -12.39 -14.27
CA LYS A 136 0.82 -11.71 -13.85
C LYS A 136 0.58 -10.43 -14.67
N ILE A 137 1.61 -9.60 -14.84
CA ILE A 137 1.57 -8.40 -15.69
C ILE A 137 1.18 -8.76 -17.12
N LEU A 138 1.87 -9.73 -17.72
CA LEU A 138 1.63 -10.15 -19.10
C LEU A 138 0.20 -10.64 -19.30
N GLY A 139 -0.30 -11.47 -18.40
CA GLY A 139 -1.64 -12.04 -18.49
C GLY A 139 -2.74 -10.99 -18.30
N VAL A 140 -2.62 -10.15 -17.27
CA VAL A 140 -3.68 -9.21 -16.86
C VAL A 140 -3.50 -7.84 -17.52
N ASN A 141 -2.37 -7.19 -17.25
CA ASN A 141 -2.15 -5.78 -17.62
C ASN A 141 -1.78 -5.59 -19.10
N ILE A 142 -1.28 -6.63 -19.79
CA ILE A 142 -1.03 -6.59 -21.23
C ILE A 142 -2.16 -7.27 -22.00
N PHE A 143 -2.34 -8.58 -21.81
CA PHE A 143 -3.25 -9.37 -22.65
C PHE A 143 -4.74 -9.10 -22.36
N LEU A 144 -5.18 -9.26 -21.10
CA LEU A 144 -6.58 -9.10 -20.72
C LEU A 144 -7.05 -7.64 -20.90
N LEU A 145 -6.22 -6.68 -20.50
CA LEU A 145 -6.49 -5.25 -20.69
C LEU A 145 -6.65 -4.88 -22.17
N SER A 146 -5.79 -5.40 -23.06
CA SER A 146 -5.90 -5.16 -24.52
C SER A 146 -7.17 -5.77 -25.11
N CYS A 147 -7.61 -6.93 -24.60
CA CYS A 147 -8.88 -7.54 -24.97
C CYS A 147 -10.07 -6.68 -24.54
N ALA A 148 -10.03 -6.12 -23.33
CA ALA A 148 -11.05 -5.20 -22.82
C ALA A 148 -11.12 -3.91 -23.66
N ALA A 149 -9.95 -3.33 -23.99
CA ALA A 149 -9.85 -2.18 -24.88
C ALA A 149 -10.48 -2.47 -26.25
N ALA A 150 -10.24 -3.67 -26.81
CA ALA A 150 -10.84 -4.09 -28.07
C ALA A 150 -12.38 -4.23 -27.99
N GLY A 151 -12.90 -4.71 -26.86
CA GLY A 151 -14.34 -4.77 -26.59
C GLY A 151 -14.98 -3.37 -26.52
N MET A 152 -14.35 -2.44 -25.81
CA MET A 152 -14.78 -1.05 -25.70
C MET A 152 -14.71 -0.34 -27.07
N GLY A 153 -13.61 -0.50 -27.81
CA GLY A 153 -13.48 0.10 -29.14
C GLY A 153 -14.49 -0.47 -30.14
N TYR A 154 -14.88 -1.74 -30.01
CA TYR A 154 -15.96 -2.30 -30.80
C TYR A 154 -17.32 -1.65 -30.50
N LEU A 155 -17.63 -1.35 -29.23
CA LEU A 155 -18.83 -0.59 -28.87
C LEU A 155 -18.79 0.81 -29.51
N ILE A 156 -17.67 1.53 -29.40
CA ILE A 156 -17.52 2.88 -29.98
C ILE A 156 -17.61 2.85 -31.51
N SER A 157 -17.12 1.78 -32.16
CA SER A 157 -17.26 1.58 -33.62
C SER A 157 -18.72 1.55 -34.09
N ARG A 158 -19.68 1.38 -33.16
CA ARG A 158 -21.12 1.38 -33.47
C ARG A 158 -21.70 2.77 -33.67
N ILE A 159 -21.00 3.82 -33.25
CA ILE A 159 -21.40 5.21 -33.46
C ILE A 159 -21.30 5.55 -34.97
N PRO A 160 -22.38 6.03 -35.61
CA PRO A 160 -22.39 6.29 -37.05
C PRO A 160 -21.39 7.36 -37.49
N ASN A 161 -21.28 8.44 -36.71
CA ASN A 161 -20.36 9.53 -37.01
C ASN A 161 -18.97 9.24 -36.43
N ARG A 162 -17.97 9.17 -37.32
CA ARG A 162 -16.57 8.90 -36.92
C ARG A 162 -16.01 9.91 -35.92
N TYR A 163 -16.34 11.19 -36.09
CA TYR A 163 -15.81 12.27 -35.25
C TYR A 163 -16.41 12.23 -33.84
N VAL A 164 -17.69 11.88 -33.72
CA VAL A 164 -18.32 11.66 -32.41
C VAL A 164 -17.68 10.47 -31.71
N GLY A 165 -17.35 9.40 -32.44
CA GLY A 165 -16.59 8.28 -31.89
C GLY A 165 -15.22 8.70 -31.35
N TYR A 166 -14.49 9.56 -32.06
CA TYR A 166 -13.21 10.09 -31.58
C TYR A 166 -13.36 11.01 -30.36
N LEU A 167 -14.43 11.80 -30.30
CA LEU A 167 -14.74 12.62 -29.13
C LEU A 167 -15.00 11.75 -27.89
N VAL A 168 -15.72 10.63 -28.05
CA VAL A 168 -15.92 9.64 -26.97
C VAL A 168 -14.58 9.02 -26.54
N ILE A 169 -13.71 8.64 -27.47
CA ILE A 169 -12.36 8.13 -27.13
C ILE A 169 -11.57 9.19 -26.35
N LEU A 170 -11.63 10.46 -26.76
CA LEU A 170 -10.95 11.56 -26.07
C LEU A 170 -11.49 11.77 -24.65
N ALA A 171 -12.81 11.68 -24.45
CA ALA A 171 -13.43 11.77 -23.12
C ALA A 171 -13.01 10.60 -22.22
N VAL A 172 -12.98 9.38 -22.75
CA VAL A 172 -12.46 8.19 -22.04
C VAL A 172 -10.99 8.39 -21.65
N LEU A 173 -10.17 8.89 -22.58
CA LEU A 173 -8.76 9.18 -22.33
C LEU A 173 -8.58 10.25 -21.25
N MET A 174 -9.41 11.29 -21.23
CA MET A 174 -9.40 12.32 -20.17
C MET A 174 -9.71 11.73 -18.79
N LEU A 175 -10.66 10.79 -18.69
CA LEU A 175 -11.00 10.14 -17.41
C LEU A 175 -9.91 9.16 -16.94
N ILE A 176 -9.22 8.52 -17.89
CA ILE A 176 -8.29 7.43 -17.59
C ILE A 176 -6.85 7.92 -17.36
N LEU A 177 -6.43 9.05 -17.93
CA LEU A 177 -5.05 9.51 -17.77
C LEU A 177 -4.71 9.79 -16.29
N PRO A 178 -3.63 9.19 -15.73
CA PRO A 178 -3.22 9.42 -14.35
C PRO A 178 -2.99 10.89 -14.01
N ALA A 179 -2.45 11.68 -14.95
CA ALA A 179 -2.21 13.11 -14.77
C ALA A 179 -3.48 13.92 -14.46
N ASN A 180 -4.67 13.41 -14.81
CA ASN A 180 -5.93 14.07 -14.53
C ASN A 180 -6.49 13.73 -13.13
N ALA A 181 -5.90 12.76 -12.42
CA ALA A 181 -6.35 12.34 -11.10
C ALA A 181 -6.37 13.50 -10.10
N LYS A 182 -5.29 14.28 -10.04
CA LYS A 182 -5.16 15.45 -9.17
C LYS A 182 -6.21 16.53 -9.46
N TYR A 183 -6.57 16.72 -10.72
CA TYR A 183 -7.64 17.67 -11.09
C TYR A 183 -9.00 17.17 -10.59
N PHE A 184 -9.26 15.85 -10.69
CA PHE A 184 -10.50 15.26 -10.19
C PHE A 184 -10.57 15.24 -8.66
N SER A 185 -9.45 15.04 -7.96
CA SER A 185 -9.42 15.12 -6.49
C SER A 185 -9.72 16.55 -6.03
N MET A 186 -9.08 17.55 -6.67
CA MET A 186 -9.36 18.96 -6.39
C MET A 186 -10.81 19.35 -6.68
N LEU A 187 -11.43 18.83 -7.75
CA LEU A 187 -12.85 19.06 -8.03
C LEU A 187 -13.76 18.42 -6.99
N SER A 188 -13.43 17.21 -6.55
CA SER A 188 -14.18 16.50 -5.53
C SER A 188 -14.11 17.22 -4.18
N TRP A 189 -12.91 17.59 -3.73
CA TRP A 189 -12.69 18.22 -2.43
C TRP A 189 -13.07 19.71 -2.43
N GLY A 190 -12.66 20.46 -3.45
CA GLY A 190 -12.88 21.90 -3.50
C GLY A 190 -14.29 22.33 -3.92
N ARG A 191 -15.05 21.46 -4.60
CA ARG A 191 -16.39 21.79 -5.14
C ARG A 191 -17.48 20.75 -4.86
N GLY A 192 -17.16 19.63 -4.21
CA GLY A 192 -18.13 18.56 -3.91
C GLY A 192 -18.62 17.79 -5.14
N ILE A 193 -17.98 17.92 -6.31
CA ILE A 193 -18.37 17.24 -7.55
C ILE A 193 -17.57 15.93 -7.64
N SER A 194 -18.17 14.80 -7.26
CA SER A 194 -17.52 13.49 -7.34
C SER A 194 -17.56 12.94 -8.78
N VAL A 195 -16.39 12.88 -9.43
CA VAL A 195 -16.21 12.27 -10.78
C VAL A 195 -15.78 10.80 -10.66
N TYR A 196 -15.34 10.39 -9.47
CA TYR A 196 -14.78 9.05 -9.20
C TYR A 196 -15.75 7.91 -9.49
N TRP A 197 -17.05 8.08 -9.19
CA TRP A 197 -18.05 7.05 -9.48
C TRP A 197 -18.07 6.65 -10.96
N LEU A 198 -17.83 7.57 -11.90
CA LEU A 198 -17.79 7.27 -13.34
C LEU A 198 -16.40 6.78 -13.76
N ARG A 199 -15.35 7.39 -13.18
CA ARG A 199 -13.96 7.05 -13.44
C ARG A 199 -13.67 5.60 -13.09
N ASP A 200 -14.15 5.11 -11.95
CA ASP A 200 -13.86 3.75 -11.45
C ASP A 200 -14.40 2.65 -12.38
N TRP A 201 -15.48 2.90 -13.12
CA TRP A 201 -16.01 1.94 -14.13
C TRP A 201 -15.22 1.91 -15.44
N LEU A 202 -14.54 3.01 -15.77
CA LEU A 202 -13.80 3.19 -17.03
C LEU A 202 -12.29 2.96 -16.84
N TYR A 203 -11.79 3.17 -15.63
CA TYR A 203 -10.38 3.06 -15.26
C TYR A 203 -10.00 1.59 -15.03
N LEU A 204 -9.66 0.89 -16.12
CA LEU A 204 -9.18 -0.50 -16.10
C LEU A 204 -7.67 -0.63 -15.85
N LEU A 205 -6.96 0.50 -15.94
CA LEU A 205 -5.52 0.57 -15.68
C LEU A 205 -5.23 0.20 -14.22
N PRO A 206 -4.01 -0.26 -13.90
CA PRO A 206 -3.57 -0.36 -12.52
C PRO A 206 -3.85 0.92 -11.73
N PRO A 207 -4.37 0.82 -10.50
CA PRO A 207 -4.33 1.94 -9.58
C PRO A 207 -2.86 2.33 -9.40
N ASP A 208 -2.61 3.63 -9.26
CA ASP A 208 -1.33 4.13 -8.76
C ASP A 208 -0.09 3.86 -9.63
N ILE A 209 -0.24 3.85 -10.96
CA ILE A 209 0.89 3.77 -11.93
C ILE A 209 2.03 4.76 -11.58
N GLN A 210 1.71 5.89 -10.95
CA GLN A 210 2.67 6.90 -10.54
C GLN A 210 3.28 6.65 -9.14
N ALA A 211 2.61 5.95 -8.22
CA ALA A 211 3.10 5.75 -6.84
C ALA A 211 4.15 4.66 -6.74
N LEU A 212 5.14 4.82 -5.86
CA LEU A 212 6.18 3.82 -5.59
C LEU A 212 5.55 2.43 -5.39
N GLY A 213 6.11 1.43 -6.07
CA GLY A 213 5.58 0.07 -6.03
C GLY A 213 5.86 -0.55 -4.68
N ASP A 214 4.85 -1.15 -4.06
CA ASP A 214 5.01 -1.84 -2.78
C ASP A 214 5.68 -3.21 -3.02
N PRO A 215 6.87 -3.46 -2.46
CA PRO A 215 7.61 -4.69 -2.72
C PRO A 215 6.99 -5.93 -2.06
N LEU A 216 6.18 -5.75 -1.02
CA LEU A 216 5.46 -6.84 -0.36
C LEU A 216 4.19 -7.22 -1.13
N TYR A 217 3.40 -6.22 -1.56
CA TYR A 217 2.19 -6.41 -2.36
C TYR A 217 2.49 -6.89 -3.79
N GLY A 218 3.55 -6.36 -4.39
CA GLY A 218 3.92 -6.62 -5.78
C GLY A 218 3.00 -5.89 -6.78
N MET A 219 2.79 -6.49 -7.96
CA MET A 219 2.08 -5.80 -9.04
C MET A 219 0.55 -5.91 -8.87
N PRO A 220 -0.20 -4.81 -9.02
CA PRO A 220 -1.66 -4.80 -8.85
C PRO A 220 -2.35 -5.61 -9.95
N VAL A 221 -3.01 -6.70 -9.55
CA VAL A 221 -3.80 -7.62 -10.41
C VAL A 221 -5.13 -8.02 -9.76
N GLU A 222 -5.76 -7.05 -9.13
CA GLU A 222 -6.93 -7.22 -8.28
C GLU A 222 -8.12 -7.86 -9.01
N TYR A 223 -8.90 -8.64 -8.26
CA TYR A 223 -10.06 -9.34 -8.80
C TYR A 223 -11.11 -8.40 -9.39
N TYR A 224 -11.37 -7.26 -8.76
CA TYR A 224 -12.36 -6.28 -9.23
C TYR A 224 -11.98 -5.71 -10.61
N ARG A 225 -10.68 -5.49 -10.86
CA ARG A 225 -10.18 -5.02 -12.17
C ARG A 225 -10.35 -6.06 -13.24
N ASN A 226 -10.02 -7.31 -12.92
CA ASN A 226 -10.26 -8.43 -13.83
C ASN A 226 -11.75 -8.54 -14.18
N ALA A 227 -12.64 -8.35 -13.21
CA ALA A 227 -14.09 -8.33 -13.44
C ALA A 227 -14.51 -7.15 -14.35
N GLY A 228 -13.94 -5.95 -14.15
CA GLY A 228 -14.14 -4.80 -15.04
C GLY A 228 -13.66 -5.06 -16.48
N MET A 229 -12.48 -5.65 -16.65
CA MET A 229 -11.97 -6.03 -17.97
C MET A 229 -12.86 -7.08 -18.64
N LEU A 230 -13.29 -8.10 -17.89
CA LEU A 230 -14.21 -9.14 -18.34
C LEU A 230 -15.59 -8.60 -18.71
N LEU A 231 -16.06 -7.54 -18.04
CA LEU A 231 -17.29 -6.84 -18.41
C LEU A 231 -17.16 -6.27 -19.84
N TRP A 232 -16.08 -5.53 -20.12
CA TRP A 232 -15.86 -4.92 -21.43
C TRP A 232 -15.61 -5.94 -22.55
N ILE A 233 -14.91 -7.04 -22.25
CA ILE A 233 -14.80 -8.19 -23.16
C ILE A 233 -16.19 -8.79 -23.41
N GLY A 234 -17.00 -8.94 -22.37
CA GLY A 234 -18.38 -9.41 -22.42
C GLY A 234 -19.25 -8.53 -23.32
N VAL A 235 -19.14 -7.19 -23.22
CA VAL A 235 -19.82 -6.24 -24.12
C VAL A 235 -19.45 -6.51 -25.58
N GLY A 236 -18.16 -6.70 -25.86
CA GLY A 236 -17.67 -7.03 -27.19
C GLY A 236 -18.24 -8.35 -27.71
N GLY A 237 -18.23 -9.38 -26.88
CA GLY A 237 -18.80 -10.70 -27.15
C GLY A 237 -20.31 -10.67 -27.39
N TRP A 238 -21.06 -9.94 -26.57
CA TRP A 238 -22.51 -9.76 -26.71
C TRP A 238 -22.87 -9.10 -28.05
N LEU A 239 -22.16 -8.03 -28.43
CA LEU A 239 -22.34 -7.37 -29.72
C LEU A 239 -22.05 -8.30 -30.90
N PHE A 240 -21.06 -9.20 -30.76
CA PHE A 240 -20.74 -10.22 -31.76
C PHE A 240 -21.83 -11.32 -31.83
N VAL A 241 -22.26 -11.87 -30.71
CA VAL A 241 -23.33 -12.89 -30.67
C VAL A 241 -24.63 -12.34 -31.28
N ARG A 242 -24.94 -11.07 -31.04
CA ARG A 242 -26.08 -10.38 -31.65
C ARG A 242 -25.93 -10.22 -33.16
N SER A 243 -24.71 -10.14 -33.68
CA SER A 243 -24.46 -10.10 -35.12
C SER A 243 -24.61 -11.47 -35.78
N VAL A 244 -24.23 -12.55 -35.07
CA VAL A 244 -24.44 -13.95 -35.48
C VAL A 244 -25.93 -14.29 -35.56
N TYR A 245 -26.70 -14.00 -34.49
CA TYR A 245 -28.13 -14.33 -34.42
C TYR A 245 -29.05 -13.20 -34.92
N ARG A 246 -28.59 -12.40 -35.90
CA ARG A 246 -29.32 -11.23 -36.41
C ARG A 246 -30.78 -11.52 -36.80
N TYR A 247 -31.02 -12.68 -37.42
CA TYR A 247 -32.35 -13.11 -37.89
C TYR A 247 -33.07 -14.07 -36.91
N ALA A 248 -32.40 -14.56 -35.87
CA ALA A 248 -32.95 -15.54 -34.92
C ALA A 248 -33.39 -14.86 -33.61
N LYS A 249 -34.58 -14.24 -33.62
CA LYS A 249 -35.11 -13.43 -32.49
C LYS A 249 -35.11 -14.18 -31.14
N GLY A 250 -35.47 -15.47 -31.12
CA GLY A 250 -35.48 -16.28 -29.91
C GLY A 250 -34.09 -16.46 -29.29
N LYS A 251 -33.11 -16.87 -30.11
CA LYS A 251 -31.70 -17.04 -29.68
C LYS A 251 -31.08 -15.72 -29.22
N ARG A 252 -31.46 -14.61 -29.85
CA ARG A 252 -31.02 -13.28 -29.43
C ARG A 252 -31.55 -12.89 -28.05
N ARG A 253 -32.83 -13.16 -27.73
CA ARG A 253 -33.37 -12.90 -26.38
C ARG A 253 -32.66 -13.71 -25.31
N VAL A 254 -32.30 -14.97 -25.61
CA VAL A 254 -31.50 -15.80 -24.70
C VAL A 254 -30.11 -15.19 -24.49
N ALA A 255 -29.43 -14.77 -25.56
CA ALA A 255 -28.13 -14.10 -25.45
C ALA A 255 -28.20 -12.78 -24.66
N ASP A 256 -29.25 -11.98 -24.86
CA ASP A 256 -29.50 -10.75 -24.10
C ASP A 256 -29.70 -11.09 -22.60
N GLY A 257 -30.47 -12.12 -22.27
CA GLY A 257 -30.66 -12.60 -20.89
C GLY A 257 -29.37 -13.09 -20.22
N LEU A 258 -28.57 -13.89 -20.93
CA LEU A 258 -27.27 -14.36 -20.44
C LEU A 258 -26.29 -13.20 -20.21
N PHE A 259 -26.30 -12.20 -21.09
CA PHE A 259 -25.45 -11.02 -20.94
C PHE A 259 -25.86 -10.15 -19.75
N ILE A 260 -27.16 -10.05 -19.44
CA ILE A 260 -27.64 -9.37 -18.23
C ILE A 260 -27.12 -10.08 -16.98
N VAL A 261 -27.22 -11.41 -16.92
CA VAL A 261 -26.69 -12.20 -15.79
C VAL A 261 -25.17 -12.02 -15.67
N TRP A 262 -24.43 -12.11 -16.78
CA TRP A 262 -22.98 -11.86 -16.82
C TRP A 262 -22.64 -10.47 -16.29
N THR A 263 -23.35 -9.44 -16.76
CA THR A 263 -23.17 -8.05 -16.33
C THR A 263 -23.42 -7.90 -14.83
N ALA A 264 -24.51 -8.48 -14.31
CA ALA A 264 -24.81 -8.49 -12.88
C ALA A 264 -23.68 -9.14 -12.06
N LEU A 265 -23.15 -10.28 -12.49
CA LEU A 265 -22.03 -10.94 -11.81
C LEU A 265 -20.75 -10.08 -11.83
N CYS A 266 -20.41 -9.48 -12.97
CA CYS A 266 -19.26 -8.57 -13.07
C CYS A 266 -19.45 -7.32 -12.19
N VAL A 267 -20.65 -6.73 -12.17
CA VAL A 267 -20.96 -5.56 -11.35
C VAL A 267 -20.84 -5.89 -9.85
N LEU A 268 -21.37 -7.03 -9.41
CA LEU A 268 -21.23 -7.48 -8.02
C LEU A 268 -19.76 -7.69 -7.64
N ALA A 269 -18.96 -8.24 -8.55
CA ALA A 269 -17.52 -8.43 -8.36
C ALA A 269 -16.73 -7.11 -8.33
N VAL A 270 -17.13 -6.10 -9.11
CA VAL A 270 -16.48 -4.77 -9.10
C VAL A 270 -16.82 -3.99 -7.83
N VAL A 271 -18.07 -4.05 -7.37
CA VAL A 271 -18.53 -3.36 -6.16
C VAL A 271 -17.90 -3.97 -4.90
N ASN A 272 -17.67 -5.28 -4.89
CA ASN A 272 -17.00 -5.99 -3.80
C ASN A 272 -15.48 -6.01 -4.00
N GLU A 273 -14.87 -4.82 -3.98
CA GLU A 273 -13.43 -4.63 -4.24
C GLU A 273 -12.51 -5.29 -3.21
N GLY A 274 -12.98 -5.42 -1.97
CA GLY A 274 -12.22 -5.98 -0.84
C GLY A 274 -11.12 -5.03 -0.35
N SER A 275 -10.03 -5.59 0.17
CA SER A 275 -8.84 -4.83 0.58
C SER A 275 -7.96 -4.57 -0.65
N VAL A 276 -7.84 -3.30 -1.04
CA VAL A 276 -7.02 -2.86 -2.18
C VAL A 276 -6.12 -1.74 -1.70
N LEU A 277 -4.81 -1.90 -1.91
CA LEU A 277 -3.85 -0.84 -1.64
C LEU A 277 -3.99 0.25 -2.70
N ARG A 278 -4.38 1.45 -2.28
CA ARG A 278 -4.49 2.64 -3.11
C ARG A 278 -3.59 3.74 -2.57
N MET A 279 -2.70 4.30 -3.38
CA MET A 279 -1.65 5.21 -2.92
C MET A 279 -1.76 6.64 -3.46
N THR A 280 -2.44 6.87 -4.57
CA THR A 280 -2.50 8.19 -5.23
C THR A 280 -3.75 9.00 -4.87
N ASP A 281 -4.04 10.04 -5.66
CA ASP A 281 -5.12 11.02 -5.50
C ASP A 281 -6.54 10.43 -5.69
N HIS A 282 -6.87 9.36 -4.97
CA HIS A 282 -8.21 8.80 -4.85
C HIS A 282 -8.76 9.07 -3.45
N PRO A 283 -10.06 9.41 -3.27
CA PRO A 283 -10.63 9.64 -1.94
C PRO A 283 -10.48 8.44 -0.98
N LYS A 284 -10.52 7.23 -1.55
CA LYS A 284 -10.26 5.95 -0.85
C LYS A 284 -8.78 5.51 -0.89
N SER A 285 -7.83 6.45 -0.95
CA SER A 285 -6.41 6.09 -0.87
C SER A 285 -5.97 5.98 0.57
N ALA A 286 -4.96 5.16 0.82
CA ALA A 286 -4.39 4.87 2.13
C ALA A 286 -4.19 6.14 2.99
N VAL A 287 -3.58 7.17 2.40
CA VAL A 287 -3.33 8.42 3.11
C VAL A 287 -4.59 9.28 3.25
N SER A 288 -5.46 9.30 2.22
CA SER A 288 -6.62 10.21 2.20
C SER A 288 -7.75 9.70 3.07
N GLU A 289 -8.07 8.41 3.01
CA GLU A 289 -9.24 7.83 3.68
C GLU A 289 -9.12 7.95 5.20
N ASP A 290 -7.98 7.51 5.75
CA ASP A 290 -7.76 7.50 7.19
C ASP A 290 -7.61 8.92 7.73
N ARG A 291 -6.85 9.79 7.05
CA ARG A 291 -6.76 11.22 7.42
C ARG A 291 -8.14 11.87 7.43
N ASN A 292 -8.95 11.68 6.37
CA ASN A 292 -10.30 12.24 6.31
C ASN A 292 -11.20 11.71 7.43
N TYR A 293 -11.07 10.43 7.78
CA TYR A 293 -11.82 9.85 8.88
C TYR A 293 -11.43 10.50 10.21
N TYR A 294 -10.15 10.47 10.60
CA TYR A 294 -9.70 10.99 11.89
C TYR A 294 -9.81 12.52 12.02
N ASP A 295 -9.68 13.27 10.91
CA ASP A 295 -9.85 14.74 10.92
C ASP A 295 -11.33 15.16 11.05
N SER A 296 -12.27 14.29 10.65
CA SER A 296 -13.70 14.60 10.66
C SER A 296 -14.45 14.07 11.88
N GLN A 297 -13.89 13.09 12.58
CA GLN A 297 -14.48 12.50 13.77
C GLN A 297 -14.11 13.29 15.03
N PRO A 298 -14.99 13.32 16.05
CA PRO A 298 -14.63 13.86 17.35
C PRO A 298 -13.44 13.08 17.93
N GLN A 299 -12.60 13.79 18.68
CA GLN A 299 -11.46 13.19 19.39
C GLN A 299 -11.97 12.13 20.38
N ILE A 300 -11.43 10.92 20.28
CA ILE A 300 -11.72 9.82 21.21
C ILE A 300 -11.06 10.14 22.56
N GLU A 301 -11.82 10.12 23.65
CA GLU A 301 -11.24 10.18 24.99
C GLU A 301 -10.74 8.79 25.38
N GLU A 302 -9.42 8.64 25.54
CA GLU A 302 -8.82 7.39 26.01
C GLU A 302 -9.30 7.10 27.44
N LYS A 303 -9.67 5.84 27.70
CA LYS A 303 -10.13 5.40 29.01
C LYS A 303 -9.20 4.36 29.59
N GLN A 304 -8.94 4.47 30.88
CA GLN A 304 -8.11 3.53 31.61
C GLN A 304 -8.70 2.11 31.56
N LYS A 305 -7.82 1.12 31.43
CA LYS A 305 -8.18 -0.30 31.28
C LYS A 305 -8.58 -0.88 32.65
N ASP A 306 -9.86 -1.20 32.85
CA ASP A 306 -10.35 -1.88 34.06
C ASP A 306 -10.25 -3.43 33.96
N PHE A 307 -9.75 -3.92 32.83
CA PHE A 307 -9.60 -5.33 32.52
C PHE A 307 -8.42 -5.55 31.58
N ARG A 308 -7.99 -6.80 31.47
CA ARG A 308 -6.96 -7.24 30.54
C ARG A 308 -7.38 -8.48 29.75
N VAL A 309 -6.73 -8.72 28.63
CA VAL A 309 -6.87 -9.95 27.86
C VAL A 309 -5.63 -10.80 28.09
N GLN A 310 -5.83 -11.99 28.66
CA GLN A 310 -4.73 -12.91 28.97
C GLN A 310 -4.30 -13.73 27.76
N ALA A 311 -5.24 -14.04 26.85
CA ALA A 311 -4.96 -14.85 25.68
C ALA A 311 -5.89 -14.54 24.50
N TYR A 312 -5.36 -14.73 23.29
CA TYR A 312 -6.09 -14.67 22.03
C TYR A 312 -5.93 -15.96 21.24
N ASP A 313 -7.04 -16.49 20.74
CA ASP A 313 -7.08 -17.53 19.70
C ASP A 313 -7.66 -16.93 18.42
N MET A 314 -6.86 -16.82 17.37
CA MET A 314 -7.15 -16.09 16.15
C MET A 314 -7.22 -17.02 14.94
N GLU A 315 -8.39 -17.13 14.32
CA GLU A 315 -8.56 -17.72 13.00
C GLU A 315 -8.69 -16.61 11.95
N LEU A 316 -7.63 -16.37 11.18
CA LEU A 316 -7.55 -15.29 10.19
C LEU A 316 -7.61 -15.85 8.76
N SER A 317 -8.61 -15.45 7.99
CA SER A 317 -8.80 -15.85 6.60
C SER A 317 -8.58 -14.69 5.62
N PHE A 318 -7.56 -14.84 4.77
CA PHE A 318 -7.16 -13.85 3.76
C PHE A 318 -7.85 -14.14 2.42
N GLY A 319 -9.01 -13.52 2.21
CA GLY A 319 -9.81 -13.61 0.98
C GLY A 319 -9.65 -12.39 0.08
N GLY A 320 -10.77 -11.84 -0.40
CA GLY A 320 -10.78 -10.49 -0.99
C GLY A 320 -10.47 -9.41 0.04
N GLU A 321 -10.75 -9.69 1.32
CA GLU A 321 -10.43 -8.88 2.49
C GLU A 321 -10.24 -9.82 3.69
N LEU A 322 -9.83 -9.29 4.85
CA LEU A 322 -9.63 -10.09 6.05
C LEU A 322 -10.98 -10.51 6.63
N SER A 323 -11.17 -11.80 6.86
CA SER A 323 -12.25 -12.33 7.70
C SER A 323 -11.62 -12.98 8.92
N ALA A 324 -12.05 -12.60 10.12
CA ALA A 324 -11.42 -13.01 11.35
C ALA A 324 -12.45 -13.55 12.34
N LYS A 325 -12.05 -14.60 13.05
CA LYS A 325 -12.72 -15.12 14.22
C LYS A 325 -11.69 -15.12 15.35
N VAL A 326 -11.87 -14.24 16.33
CA VAL A 326 -10.90 -14.02 17.42
C VAL A 326 -11.57 -14.28 18.75
N THR A 327 -11.03 -15.20 19.53
CA THR A 327 -11.47 -15.47 20.90
C THR A 327 -10.52 -14.81 21.88
N ALA A 328 -10.98 -13.78 22.58
CA ALA A 328 -10.26 -13.10 23.65
C ALA A 328 -10.63 -13.70 25.01
N THR A 329 -9.63 -14.11 25.79
CA THR A 329 -9.81 -14.56 27.19
C THR A 329 -9.59 -13.38 28.11
N VAL A 330 -10.69 -12.83 28.62
CA VAL A 330 -10.75 -11.60 29.41
C VAL A 330 -10.64 -11.92 30.90
N SER A 331 -9.90 -11.07 31.61
CA SER A 331 -9.77 -11.10 33.07
C SER A 331 -9.83 -9.66 33.60
N ALA A 332 -10.78 -9.42 34.50
CA ALA A 332 -11.00 -8.13 35.15
C ALA A 332 -10.89 -8.28 36.67
N ALA A 333 -10.51 -7.21 37.38
CA ALA A 333 -10.47 -7.22 38.84
C ALA A 333 -11.87 -7.30 39.44
N ASP A 334 -12.80 -6.53 38.85
CA ASP A 334 -14.22 -6.55 39.14
C ASP A 334 -15.00 -7.15 37.96
N ALA A 335 -16.30 -7.38 38.13
CA ALA A 335 -17.18 -7.81 37.06
C ALA A 335 -17.88 -6.60 36.41
N PRO A 336 -17.26 -5.91 35.43
CA PRO A 336 -17.84 -4.73 34.82
C PRO A 336 -19.10 -5.09 34.04
N GLU A 337 -20.01 -4.14 33.90
CA GLU A 337 -21.22 -4.33 33.10
C GLU A 337 -20.91 -4.39 31.59
N GLN A 338 -19.78 -3.82 31.17
CA GLN A 338 -19.38 -3.72 29.78
C GLN A 338 -17.87 -3.85 29.64
N TYR A 339 -17.44 -4.42 28.52
CA TYR A 339 -16.03 -4.51 28.12
C TYR A 339 -15.78 -3.63 26.89
N PRO A 340 -15.12 -2.47 27.05
CA PRO A 340 -14.69 -1.66 25.93
C PRO A 340 -13.40 -2.19 25.30
N PHE A 341 -13.42 -2.37 23.98
CA PHE A 341 -12.30 -2.74 23.13
C PHE A 341 -12.08 -1.68 22.05
N THR A 342 -10.88 -1.68 21.49
CA THR A 342 -10.52 -0.93 20.29
C THR A 342 -10.28 -1.90 19.13
N LEU A 343 -10.97 -1.67 18.01
CA LEU A 343 -10.81 -2.41 16.77
C LEU A 343 -10.96 -1.43 15.61
N TYR A 344 -9.98 -1.39 14.71
CA TYR A 344 -10.00 -0.46 13.59
C TYR A 344 -11.32 -0.49 12.80
N HIS A 345 -11.92 0.68 12.58
CA HIS A 345 -13.28 0.87 12.09
C HIS A 345 -13.54 0.25 10.71
N GLY A 346 -12.50 0.00 9.91
CA GLY A 346 -12.60 -0.73 8.65
C GLY A 346 -13.03 -2.20 8.82
N TYR A 347 -12.86 -2.78 10.01
CA TYR A 347 -13.31 -4.11 10.36
C TYR A 347 -14.70 -4.08 11.01
N LYS A 348 -15.70 -4.62 10.31
CA LYS A 348 -17.09 -4.62 10.78
C LYS A 348 -17.42 -5.93 11.50
N ILE A 349 -17.84 -5.80 12.76
CA ILE A 349 -18.24 -6.94 13.59
C ILE A 349 -19.63 -7.40 13.16
N SER A 350 -19.77 -8.71 12.98
CA SER A 350 -21.03 -9.35 12.59
C SER A 350 -21.70 -10.10 13.74
N ASP A 351 -20.92 -10.62 14.70
CA ASP A 351 -21.41 -11.41 15.83
C ASP A 351 -20.33 -11.42 16.92
N ILE A 352 -20.75 -11.38 18.18
CA ILE A 352 -19.89 -11.61 19.36
C ILE A 352 -20.56 -12.67 20.20
N ARG A 353 -19.82 -13.70 20.62
CA ARG A 353 -20.37 -14.77 21.47
C ARG A 353 -19.62 -14.95 22.78
N SER A 354 -20.36 -15.38 23.79
CA SER A 354 -19.79 -15.84 25.06
C SER A 354 -19.14 -17.23 24.94
N GLU A 355 -18.49 -17.67 26.02
CA GLU A 355 -17.92 -19.02 26.15
C GLU A 355 -18.97 -20.14 25.98
N ASP A 356 -20.23 -19.87 26.35
CA ASP A 356 -21.35 -20.80 26.24
C ASP A 356 -21.95 -20.84 24.81
N GLY A 357 -21.45 -19.99 23.91
CA GLY A 357 -21.91 -19.86 22.53
C GLY A 357 -23.14 -18.96 22.35
N GLU A 358 -23.57 -18.25 23.40
CA GLU A 358 -24.66 -17.28 23.33
C GLU A 358 -24.20 -15.98 22.65
N SER A 359 -25.03 -15.40 21.78
CA SER A 359 -24.73 -14.12 21.13
C SER A 359 -24.92 -12.97 22.12
N LEU A 360 -23.92 -12.09 22.21
CA LEU A 360 -23.87 -10.96 23.12
C LEU A 360 -24.24 -9.67 22.37
N SER A 361 -24.90 -8.75 23.08
CA SER A 361 -25.16 -7.41 22.55
C SER A 361 -23.89 -6.57 22.58
N PHE A 362 -23.68 -5.76 21.54
CA PHE A 362 -22.53 -4.89 21.44
C PHE A 362 -22.86 -3.65 20.60
N THR A 363 -22.07 -2.60 20.79
CA THR A 363 -22.08 -1.40 19.94
C THR A 363 -20.70 -1.18 19.35
N GLN A 364 -20.63 -0.89 18.05
CA GLN A 364 -19.41 -0.44 17.39
C GLN A 364 -19.63 0.99 16.87
N ASP A 365 -18.92 1.95 17.46
CA ASP A 365 -18.91 3.34 17.02
C ASP A 365 -17.48 3.75 16.67
N GLY A 366 -17.24 3.94 15.37
CA GLY A 366 -15.89 4.11 14.86
C GLY A 366 -14.96 2.94 15.21
N ASP A 367 -13.84 3.27 15.87
CA ASP A 367 -12.83 2.29 16.33
C ASP A 367 -13.17 1.67 17.70
N GLN A 368 -14.20 2.19 18.38
CA GLN A 368 -14.61 1.72 19.70
C GLN A 368 -15.66 0.60 19.59
N VAL A 369 -15.43 -0.49 20.31
CA VAL A 369 -16.36 -1.62 20.43
C VAL A 369 -16.70 -1.82 21.90
N VAL A 370 -17.97 -1.77 22.27
CA VAL A 370 -18.41 -2.00 23.65
C VAL A 370 -19.27 -3.26 23.67
N VAL A 371 -18.84 -4.26 24.44
CA VAL A 371 -19.52 -5.55 24.59
C VAL A 371 -20.25 -5.60 25.92
N ASP A 372 -21.54 -5.96 25.92
CA ASP A 372 -22.31 -6.11 27.15
C ASP A 372 -21.91 -7.40 27.89
N ASN A 373 -21.77 -7.31 29.21
CA ASN A 373 -21.50 -8.42 30.11
C ASN A 373 -22.72 -8.66 31.03
N PRO A 374 -23.83 -9.20 30.50
CA PRO A 374 -25.09 -9.34 31.26
C PRO A 374 -24.95 -10.29 32.44
N GLN A 375 -24.03 -11.26 32.36
CA GLN A 375 -23.77 -12.24 33.41
C GLN A 375 -22.86 -11.69 34.51
N LYS A 376 -22.29 -10.48 34.35
CA LYS A 376 -21.33 -9.86 35.29
C LYS A 376 -20.25 -10.85 35.70
N LYS A 377 -19.62 -11.48 34.72
CA LYS A 377 -18.44 -12.34 34.92
C LYS A 377 -17.19 -11.47 34.93
N ALA A 378 -16.25 -11.71 35.84
CA ALA A 378 -14.94 -11.05 35.84
C ALA A 378 -13.94 -11.75 34.90
N GLU A 379 -14.13 -13.06 34.71
CA GLU A 379 -13.37 -13.90 33.77
C GLU A 379 -14.32 -14.51 32.75
N CYS A 380 -14.03 -14.32 31.46
CA CYS A 380 -14.86 -14.88 30.39
C CYS A 380 -14.08 -15.00 29.08
N LYS A 381 -14.63 -15.76 28.12
CA LYS A 381 -14.18 -15.75 26.74
C LYS A 381 -15.18 -15.04 25.84
N LEU A 382 -14.67 -14.13 25.02
CA LEU A 382 -15.45 -13.37 24.05
C LEU A 382 -14.94 -13.70 22.64
N MET A 383 -15.81 -14.28 21.82
CA MET A 383 -15.49 -14.63 20.43
C MET A 383 -16.07 -13.59 19.47
N PHE A 384 -15.19 -12.85 18.80
CA PHE A 384 -15.51 -11.82 17.83
C PHE A 384 -15.44 -12.38 16.42
N CYS A 385 -16.51 -12.21 15.64
CA CYS A 385 -16.55 -12.54 14.22
C CYS A 385 -16.68 -11.26 13.39
N TYR A 386 -15.66 -10.91 12.62
CA TYR A 386 -15.63 -9.67 11.84
C TYR A 386 -14.97 -9.83 10.47
N LYS A 387 -15.23 -8.86 9.60
CA LYS A 387 -14.68 -8.81 8.25
C LYS A 387 -14.44 -7.37 7.83
N GLY A 388 -13.40 -7.13 7.03
CA GLY A 388 -13.16 -5.82 6.45
C GLY A 388 -11.71 -5.62 6.02
N SER A 389 -11.32 -4.35 5.88
CA SER A 389 -10.01 -3.96 5.36
C SER A 389 -9.55 -2.61 5.92
N SER A 390 -8.23 -2.43 5.96
CA SER A 390 -7.60 -1.11 6.09
C SER A 390 -7.05 -0.69 4.71
N PRO A 391 -7.24 0.58 4.31
CA PRO A 391 -6.60 1.15 3.13
C PRO A 391 -5.07 1.16 3.21
N VAL A 392 -4.52 1.37 4.42
CA VAL A 392 -3.08 1.40 4.72
C VAL A 392 -2.55 -0.01 4.97
N PHE A 393 -3.10 -0.68 5.99
CA PHE A 393 -2.64 -2.00 6.45
C PHE A 393 -3.43 -3.08 5.73
N TYR A 394 -3.17 -3.19 4.43
CA TYR A 394 -3.89 -4.10 3.54
C TYR A 394 -3.78 -5.55 4.03
N ALA A 395 -4.86 -6.30 3.83
CA ALA A 395 -4.93 -7.72 4.18
C ALA A 395 -5.87 -8.44 3.21
N ASN A 396 -5.27 -9.15 2.25
CA ASN A 396 -6.00 -9.95 1.27
C ASN A 396 -5.18 -11.19 0.88
N ARG A 397 -5.70 -11.96 -0.07
CA ARG A 397 -5.06 -13.19 -0.55
C ARG A 397 -3.70 -13.00 -1.23
N ASN A 398 -3.38 -11.79 -1.70
CA ASN A 398 -2.10 -11.50 -2.36
C ASN A 398 -1.02 -11.13 -1.34
N ALA A 399 -1.37 -10.30 -0.36
CA ALA A 399 -0.43 -9.84 0.66
C ALA A 399 -1.17 -9.31 1.90
N CYS A 400 -0.45 -9.29 3.03
CA CYS A 400 -0.86 -8.61 4.25
C CYS A 400 0.34 -7.94 4.94
N PHE A 401 0.10 -6.75 5.48
CA PHE A 401 1.01 -6.10 6.42
C PHE A 401 0.18 -5.59 7.60
N LEU A 402 0.20 -6.35 8.69
CA LEU A 402 -0.56 -6.09 9.91
C LEU A 402 0.45 -5.90 11.06
N PRO A 403 0.93 -4.66 11.30
CA PRO A 403 1.89 -4.41 12.37
C PRO A 403 1.22 -4.54 13.73
N GLY A 404 1.98 -4.91 14.76
CA GLY A 404 1.42 -5.23 16.07
C GLY A 404 0.85 -4.06 16.85
N PHE A 405 1.25 -2.83 16.53
CA PHE A 405 0.62 -1.62 17.08
C PHE A 405 -0.74 -1.30 16.44
N PHE A 406 -1.08 -1.92 15.30
CA PHE A 406 -2.35 -1.68 14.62
C PHE A 406 -3.44 -2.60 15.17
N ALA A 407 -4.58 -2.04 15.56
CA ALA A 407 -5.70 -2.79 16.14
C ALA A 407 -6.51 -3.57 15.07
N TYR A 408 -5.89 -4.57 14.44
CA TYR A 408 -6.55 -5.51 13.53
C TYR A 408 -7.24 -6.68 14.25
N TYR A 409 -7.12 -6.73 15.58
CA TYR A 409 -7.80 -7.59 16.52
C TYR A 409 -8.34 -6.73 17.68
N PRO A 410 -9.35 -7.20 18.45
CA PRO A 410 -9.95 -6.41 19.52
C PRO A 410 -8.96 -6.21 20.68
N VAL A 411 -8.34 -5.03 20.75
CA VAL A 411 -7.41 -4.63 21.81
C VAL A 411 -8.21 -4.14 23.03
N ALA A 412 -7.77 -4.48 24.24
CA ALA A 412 -8.47 -4.08 25.47
C ALA A 412 -8.37 -2.57 25.72
N GLY A 413 -9.50 -1.94 26.07
CA GLY A 413 -9.57 -0.51 26.36
C GLY A 413 -10.02 0.35 25.17
N VAL A 414 -10.19 1.65 25.42
CA VAL A 414 -10.52 2.66 24.40
C VAL A 414 -9.25 3.47 24.14
N GLU A 415 -8.65 3.29 22.97
CA GLU A 415 -7.38 3.90 22.60
C GLU A 415 -7.50 4.71 21.31
N LYS A 416 -6.70 5.78 21.19
CA LYS A 416 -6.53 6.47 19.91
C LYS A 416 -5.55 5.68 19.05
N LEU A 417 -5.92 5.42 17.80
CA LEU A 417 -5.03 4.75 16.84
C LEU A 417 -4.20 5.72 16.00
N TYR A 418 -4.65 6.98 15.90
CA TYR A 418 -4.08 7.98 15.00
C TYR A 418 -3.97 9.33 15.70
N GLU A 419 -2.80 9.95 15.62
CA GLU A 419 -2.49 11.22 16.29
C GLU A 419 -1.47 12.01 15.47
N ASN A 420 -1.67 13.33 15.34
CA ASN A 420 -0.77 14.23 14.60
C ASN A 420 -0.45 13.78 13.17
N GLY A 421 -1.40 13.14 12.49
CA GLY A 421 -1.21 12.68 11.12
C GLY A 421 -0.42 11.37 10.97
N MET A 422 -0.12 10.67 12.07
CA MET A 422 0.61 9.41 12.11
C MET A 422 -0.11 8.34 12.93
N TRP A 423 0.24 7.08 12.67
CA TRP A 423 -0.22 5.97 13.51
C TRP A 423 0.50 5.95 14.84
N LYS A 424 -0.27 5.85 15.92
CA LYS A 424 0.22 5.82 17.31
C LYS A 424 0.52 4.39 17.73
N VAL A 425 1.60 4.20 18.49
CA VAL A 425 1.87 2.96 19.21
C VAL A 425 1.28 3.09 20.60
N ASN A 426 0.27 2.27 20.91
CA ASN A 426 -0.34 2.22 22.24
C ASN A 426 0.28 1.10 23.07
N GLU A 427 0.38 1.33 24.37
CA GLU A 427 0.92 0.33 25.29
C GLU A 427 -0.02 -0.86 25.45
N ASN A 428 0.44 -2.02 25.01
CA ASN A 428 -0.26 -3.28 25.17
C ASN A 428 0.33 -4.12 26.30
N GLU A 429 -0.54 -4.84 27.00
CA GLU A 429 -0.11 -5.87 27.95
C GLU A 429 0.28 -7.16 27.22
N THR A 430 1.23 -7.89 27.79
CA THR A 430 1.60 -9.23 27.29
C THR A 430 0.43 -10.20 27.38
N ALA A 431 0.12 -10.85 26.27
CA ALA A 431 -0.90 -11.90 26.18
C ALA A 431 -0.34 -13.14 25.44
N ALA A 432 -0.96 -14.29 25.69
CA ALA A 432 -0.67 -15.51 24.94
C ALA A 432 -1.47 -15.54 23.63
N PHE A 433 -0.82 -15.77 22.50
CA PHE A 433 -1.44 -15.81 21.18
C PHE A 433 -1.34 -17.20 20.57
N THR A 434 -2.44 -17.63 19.95
CA THR A 434 -2.48 -18.75 19.00
C THR A 434 -3.13 -18.24 17.72
N ILE A 435 -2.41 -18.32 16.61
CA ILE A 435 -2.81 -17.72 15.34
C ILE A 435 -2.83 -18.79 14.28
N HIS A 436 -3.95 -18.90 13.58
CA HIS A 436 -4.15 -19.76 12.43
C HIS A 436 -4.52 -18.92 11.23
N THR A 437 -3.69 -18.97 10.19
CA THR A 437 -3.91 -18.25 8.94
C THR A 437 -4.45 -19.17 7.85
N LYS A 438 -5.31 -18.64 6.97
CA LYS A 438 -5.87 -19.38 5.85
C LYS A 438 -5.88 -18.53 4.59
N GLY A 439 -5.40 -19.10 3.48
CA GLY A 439 -5.44 -18.48 2.15
C GLY A 439 -4.18 -17.69 1.78
N LEU A 440 -3.44 -17.19 2.78
CA LEU A 440 -2.12 -16.57 2.66
C LEU A 440 -1.28 -16.98 3.87
N ASN A 441 -0.04 -17.42 3.62
CA ASN A 441 0.91 -17.74 4.66
C ASN A 441 1.62 -16.45 5.08
N ALA A 442 1.57 -16.12 6.37
CA ALA A 442 2.14 -14.90 6.90
C ALA A 442 3.29 -15.23 7.87
N ALA A 443 4.41 -14.52 7.73
CA ALA A 443 5.44 -14.46 8.76
C ALA A 443 4.92 -13.74 10.00
N SER A 444 5.49 -14.07 11.16
CA SER A 444 5.17 -13.43 12.43
C SER A 444 6.41 -13.36 13.31
N ASN A 445 6.41 -12.44 14.29
CA ASN A 445 7.32 -12.46 15.43
C ASN A 445 7.15 -13.68 16.32
N LEU A 446 5.99 -14.34 16.25
CA LEU A 446 5.74 -15.54 17.03
C LEU A 446 6.28 -16.80 16.34
N PRO A 447 6.89 -17.72 17.11
CA PRO A 447 7.31 -19.03 16.60
C PRO A 447 6.16 -19.76 15.93
N GLY A 448 6.44 -20.37 14.78
CA GLY A 448 5.42 -21.07 14.02
C GLY A 448 5.92 -21.54 12.66
N ASN A 449 5.10 -22.33 11.98
CA ASN A 449 5.40 -22.84 10.65
C ASN A 449 4.17 -22.70 9.75
N GLY A 450 4.34 -21.95 8.66
CA GLY A 450 3.36 -21.82 7.58
C GLY A 450 2.10 -21.09 8.02
N ASP A 451 1.11 -21.86 8.47
CA ASP A 451 -0.26 -21.41 8.68
C ASP A 451 -0.58 -21.26 10.18
N SER A 452 0.37 -21.54 11.07
CA SER A 452 0.14 -21.53 12.53
C SER A 452 1.32 -20.94 13.29
N HIS A 453 1.03 -20.01 14.20
CA HIS A 453 1.99 -19.35 15.08
C HIS A 453 1.47 -19.29 16.52
N ALA A 454 2.34 -19.42 17.51
CA ALA A 454 1.96 -19.31 18.91
C ALA A 454 3.10 -18.84 19.80
N GLY A 455 2.78 -18.04 20.81
CA GLY A 455 3.73 -17.50 21.78
C GLY A 455 3.13 -16.36 22.60
N GLU A 456 3.94 -15.77 23.48
CA GLU A 456 3.54 -14.61 24.30
C GLU A 456 4.23 -13.36 23.78
N THR A 457 3.47 -12.28 23.61
CA THR A 457 4.01 -10.97 23.20
C THR A 457 3.03 -9.86 23.60
N SER A 458 3.48 -8.61 23.57
CA SER A 458 2.60 -7.43 23.68
C SER A 458 2.08 -7.00 22.31
N TYR A 459 2.79 -7.34 21.23
CA TYR A 459 2.46 -6.90 19.87
C TYR A 459 2.65 -8.05 18.89
N VAL A 460 1.60 -8.39 18.16
CA VAL A 460 1.68 -9.42 17.11
C VAL A 460 1.75 -8.74 15.77
N THR A 461 2.85 -8.95 15.04
CA THR A 461 2.96 -8.52 13.64
C THR A 461 2.77 -9.70 12.72
N LEU A 462 2.01 -9.52 11.64
CA LEU A 462 1.83 -10.47 10.54
C LEU A 462 2.23 -9.85 9.20
N VAL A 463 3.11 -10.53 8.47
CA VAL A 463 3.62 -10.10 7.17
C VAL A 463 3.54 -11.22 6.16
N GLY A 464 2.73 -11.07 5.12
CA GLY A 464 2.54 -12.08 4.06
C GLY A 464 2.55 -11.47 2.67
N GLY A 465 3.04 -12.21 1.68
CA GLY A 465 3.14 -11.76 0.29
C GLY A 465 4.49 -12.10 -0.33
N ASN A 466 5.10 -11.17 -1.06
CA ASN A 466 6.42 -11.37 -1.67
C ASN A 466 7.55 -11.10 -0.66
N CYS A 467 7.55 -11.81 0.47
CA CYS A 467 8.56 -11.69 1.51
C CYS A 467 9.34 -12.99 1.72
N ARG A 468 10.48 -12.91 2.40
CA ARG A 468 11.28 -14.06 2.84
C ARG A 468 11.67 -13.87 4.29
N GLN A 469 11.55 -14.94 5.08
CA GLN A 469 12.17 -15.01 6.40
C GLN A 469 13.61 -15.51 6.26
N MET A 470 14.54 -14.81 6.88
CA MET A 470 15.95 -15.18 6.97
C MET A 470 16.40 -15.12 8.42
N GLU A 471 17.47 -15.81 8.74
CA GLU A 471 18.13 -15.73 10.04
C GLU A 471 19.57 -15.34 9.78
N ASN A 472 20.01 -14.25 10.41
CA ASN A 472 21.38 -13.75 10.29
C ASN A 472 21.90 -13.39 11.69
N ASP A 473 23.06 -13.92 12.05
CA ASP A 473 23.68 -13.76 13.38
C ASP A 473 22.73 -13.97 14.58
N GLY A 474 21.79 -14.92 14.46
CA GLY A 474 20.81 -15.28 15.49
C GLY A 474 19.56 -14.39 15.56
N ASN A 475 19.48 -13.34 14.74
CA ASN A 475 18.28 -12.51 14.59
C ASN A 475 17.45 -12.99 13.40
N GLN A 476 16.15 -13.20 13.62
CA GLN A 476 15.21 -13.44 12.51
C GLN A 476 14.88 -12.13 11.79
N GLN A 477 14.77 -12.19 10.46
CA GLN A 477 14.54 -11.04 9.62
C GLN A 477 13.45 -11.33 8.59
N VAL A 478 12.56 -10.37 8.36
CA VAL A 478 11.61 -10.40 7.23
C VAL A 478 11.96 -9.31 6.24
N ILE A 479 12.31 -9.76 5.03
CA ILE A 479 12.82 -8.92 3.94
C ILE A 479 12.04 -9.14 2.65
N TYR A 480 12.22 -8.25 1.68
CA TYR A 480 11.47 -8.22 0.43
C TYR A 480 12.40 -8.45 -0.77
N PRO A 481 12.38 -9.64 -1.40
CA PRO A 481 13.25 -9.93 -2.55
C PRO A 481 13.05 -9.03 -3.78
N LEU A 482 11.95 -8.26 -3.84
CA LEU A 482 11.70 -7.29 -4.90
C LEU A 482 12.39 -5.94 -4.67
N ASP A 483 12.85 -5.68 -3.44
CA ASP A 483 13.51 -4.45 -3.01
C ASP A 483 14.78 -4.77 -2.20
N THR A 484 15.93 -4.58 -2.83
CA THR A 484 17.23 -4.88 -2.24
C THR A 484 17.57 -3.98 -1.05
N ASN A 485 16.99 -2.78 -0.95
CA ASN A 485 17.18 -1.91 0.21
C ASN A 485 16.67 -2.54 1.50
N SER A 486 15.68 -3.44 1.41
CA SER A 486 15.20 -4.18 2.58
C SER A 486 16.24 -5.13 3.17
N PHE A 487 17.21 -5.59 2.37
CA PHE A 487 18.32 -6.41 2.86
C PHE A 487 19.27 -5.53 3.67
N THR A 488 19.70 -4.40 3.12
CA THR A 488 20.58 -3.43 3.81
C THR A 488 19.95 -2.93 5.11
N ALA A 489 18.66 -2.59 5.09
CA ALA A 489 17.93 -2.11 6.27
C ALA A 489 17.79 -3.17 7.37
N ALA A 490 17.70 -4.46 7.01
CA ALA A 490 17.67 -5.54 7.99
C ALA A 490 19.08 -5.89 8.50
N GLU A 491 20.06 -5.97 7.59
CA GLU A 491 21.44 -6.36 7.91
C GLU A 491 22.15 -5.37 8.83
N GLN A 492 21.84 -4.06 8.76
CA GLN A 492 22.46 -3.05 9.62
C GLN A 492 22.42 -3.45 11.11
N PHE A 493 21.29 -4.00 11.57
CA PHE A 493 21.07 -4.37 12.97
C PHE A 493 21.81 -5.64 13.39
N THR A 494 22.32 -6.39 12.42
CA THR A 494 23.17 -7.57 12.64
C THR A 494 24.65 -7.27 12.46
N THR A 495 25.02 -6.12 11.89
CA THR A 495 26.42 -5.73 11.74
C THR A 495 27.05 -5.28 13.06
N THR A 496 28.36 -5.53 13.20
CA THR A 496 29.16 -4.97 14.30
C THR A 496 29.25 -3.45 14.24
N GLU A 497 29.18 -2.87 13.03
CA GLU A 497 29.28 -1.42 12.81
C GLU A 497 28.17 -0.66 13.55
N PHE A 498 26.91 -1.05 13.38
CA PHE A 498 25.80 -0.39 14.09
C PHE A 498 25.94 -0.48 15.61
N SER A 499 26.38 -1.64 16.12
CA SER A 499 26.58 -1.82 17.57
C SER A 499 27.70 -0.92 18.11
N GLU A 500 28.80 -0.77 17.36
CA GLU A 500 29.89 0.15 17.73
C GLU A 500 29.46 1.62 17.69
N GLU A 501 28.66 2.02 16.70
CA GLU A 501 28.12 3.38 16.61
C GLU A 501 27.12 3.67 17.73
N TRP A 502 26.26 2.70 18.08
CA TRP A 502 25.37 2.77 19.23
C TRP A 502 26.15 2.97 20.53
N GLU A 503 27.19 2.16 20.77
CA GLU A 503 28.04 2.30 21.96
C GLU A 503 28.74 3.67 22.04
N LYS A 504 29.23 4.19 20.91
CA LYS A 504 29.81 5.54 20.84
C LYS A 504 28.79 6.62 21.20
N LEU A 505 27.57 6.51 20.67
CA LEU A 505 26.47 7.45 20.98
C LEU A 505 26.08 7.40 22.47
N MET A 506 25.87 6.21 23.02
CA MET A 506 25.54 6.03 24.43
C MET A 506 26.64 6.57 25.35
N THR A 507 27.92 6.35 24.99
CA THR A 507 29.08 6.91 25.71
C THR A 507 29.11 8.43 25.62
N PHE A 508 28.81 9.01 24.45
CA PHE A 508 28.75 10.45 24.27
C PHE A 508 27.63 11.08 25.11
N LEU A 509 26.46 10.46 25.15
CA LEU A 509 25.27 10.93 25.87
C LEU A 509 25.26 10.55 27.36
N ALA A 510 26.24 9.77 27.83
CA ALA A 510 26.31 9.24 29.19
C ALA A 510 25.05 8.45 29.59
N ILE A 511 24.52 7.67 28.65
CA ILE A 511 23.37 6.77 28.83
C ILE A 511 23.87 5.32 28.83
N GLN A 512 23.22 4.45 29.59
CA GLN A 512 23.48 3.02 29.59
C GLN A 512 22.25 2.27 29.09
N GLU A 513 22.12 2.18 27.77
CA GLU A 513 21.10 1.36 27.12
C GLU A 513 21.73 0.32 26.18
N PRO A 514 21.25 -0.94 26.22
CA PRO A 514 21.75 -1.99 25.34
C PRO A 514 21.38 -1.69 23.88
N SER A 515 22.08 -2.34 22.94
CA SER A 515 21.71 -2.25 21.52
C SER A 515 20.27 -2.72 21.30
N PRO A 516 19.42 -1.94 20.63
CA PRO A 516 17.96 -2.13 20.64
C PRO A 516 17.50 -3.33 19.80
N ALA A 517 18.36 -3.90 18.96
CA ALA A 517 18.00 -4.98 18.04
C ALA A 517 18.53 -6.38 18.44
N GLN A 518 19.33 -6.48 19.50
CA GLN A 518 19.98 -7.75 19.83
C GLN A 518 18.97 -8.79 20.33
N GLY A 519 18.85 -9.93 19.63
CA GLY A 519 17.92 -11.00 19.97
C GLY A 519 16.46 -10.72 19.62
N LYS A 520 16.17 -9.61 18.94
CA LYS A 520 14.83 -9.26 18.44
C LYS A 520 14.70 -9.64 16.97
N MET A 521 13.47 -9.95 16.56
CA MET A 521 13.17 -10.09 15.13
C MET A 521 13.15 -8.71 14.46
N VAL A 522 13.73 -8.59 13.26
CA VAL A 522 13.72 -7.36 12.46
C VAL A 522 12.74 -7.51 11.31
N VAL A 523 11.74 -6.63 11.24
CA VAL A 523 10.79 -6.60 10.12
C VAL A 523 10.95 -5.29 9.39
N VAL A 524 11.32 -5.34 8.11
CA VAL A 524 11.38 -4.12 7.30
C VAL A 524 9.95 -3.71 6.93
N ILE A 525 9.58 -2.45 7.08
CA ILE A 525 8.30 -1.91 6.61
C ILE A 525 8.38 -1.80 5.09
N PRO A 526 7.37 -2.27 4.32
CA PRO A 526 7.42 -2.19 2.86
C PRO A 526 7.63 -0.75 2.38
N GLY A 527 8.55 -0.56 1.43
CA GLY A 527 8.80 0.75 0.82
C GLY A 527 7.62 1.19 -0.05
N SER A 528 6.62 1.86 0.52
CA SER A 528 5.44 2.35 -0.19
C SER A 528 5.18 3.83 0.11
N PHE A 529 4.53 4.55 -0.83
CA PHE A 529 4.21 5.96 -0.63
C PHE A 529 3.34 6.19 0.62
N ALA A 530 2.40 5.26 0.88
CA ALA A 530 1.53 5.34 2.05
C ALA A 530 2.34 5.24 3.34
N PHE A 531 3.14 4.18 3.49
CA PHE A 531 3.94 3.94 4.70
C PHE A 531 4.97 5.04 4.93
N ASN A 532 5.62 5.53 3.88
CA ASN A 532 6.58 6.63 3.99
C ASN A 532 5.94 7.93 4.51
N THR A 533 4.64 8.13 4.28
CA THR A 533 3.94 9.37 4.66
C THR A 533 3.38 9.35 6.08
N ILE A 534 2.99 8.19 6.62
CA ILE A 534 2.16 8.10 7.83
C ILE A 534 2.73 7.23 8.95
N LEU A 535 3.87 6.57 8.70
CA LEU A 535 4.59 5.79 9.71
C LEU A 535 5.91 6.50 10.09
N GLN A 536 6.46 6.15 11.23
CA GLN A 536 7.80 6.54 11.67
C GLN A 536 8.86 5.63 11.04
N GLU A 537 10.12 6.05 11.05
CA GLU A 537 11.23 5.28 10.47
C GLU A 537 11.55 4.00 11.26
N TYR A 538 11.33 4.01 12.58
CA TYR A 538 11.66 2.93 13.49
C TYR A 538 10.56 2.75 14.57
N TYR A 539 10.29 1.50 14.92
CA TYR A 539 9.42 1.12 16.04
C TYR A 539 10.05 -0.03 16.83
N ASP A 540 10.14 0.13 18.15
CA ASP A 540 10.43 -0.98 19.07
C ASP A 540 9.13 -1.52 19.66
N LEU A 541 8.85 -2.79 19.40
CA LEU A 541 7.65 -3.50 19.88
C LEU A 541 8.02 -4.59 20.91
N GLY A 542 9.20 -4.49 21.54
CA GLY A 542 9.65 -5.37 22.61
C GLY A 542 10.39 -6.60 22.09
N ASP A 543 9.68 -7.58 21.51
CA ASP A 543 10.28 -8.81 20.97
C ASP A 543 10.70 -8.70 19.49
N HIS A 544 10.23 -7.67 18.80
CA HIS A 544 10.58 -7.37 17.42
C HIS A 544 10.60 -5.87 17.17
N ILE A 545 11.30 -5.48 16.10
CA ILE A 545 11.44 -4.10 15.66
C ILE A 545 10.90 -3.96 14.25
N LEU A 546 10.32 -2.81 13.94
CA LEU A 546 9.92 -2.43 12.59
C LEU A 546 10.82 -1.29 12.11
N THR A 547 11.38 -1.39 10.91
CA THR A 547 12.24 -0.34 10.33
C THR A 547 11.87 -0.08 8.87
N LYS A 548 11.78 1.16 8.41
CA LYS A 548 11.55 1.43 6.98
C LYS A 548 12.80 1.26 6.12
N ASN A 549 13.92 1.78 6.61
CA ASN A 549 15.18 1.89 5.86
C ASN A 549 16.39 1.64 6.78
N ALA A 550 17.59 1.85 6.24
CA ALA A 550 18.76 2.05 7.08
C ALA A 550 18.53 3.27 7.98
N VAL A 551 18.71 3.12 9.29
CA VAL A 551 18.48 4.15 10.30
C VAL A 551 19.75 4.32 11.14
N SER A 552 20.07 5.55 11.50
CA SER A 552 21.22 5.82 12.37
C SER A 552 20.88 5.58 13.85
N PRO A 553 21.88 5.30 14.70
CA PRO A 553 21.68 5.17 16.15
C PRO A 553 20.92 6.35 16.80
N ILE A 554 21.17 7.58 16.36
CA ILE A 554 20.49 8.77 16.88
C ILE A 554 19.00 8.79 16.51
N GLN A 555 18.64 8.31 15.32
CA GLN A 555 17.23 8.19 14.90
C GLN A 555 16.50 7.09 15.70
N VAL A 556 17.18 6.00 16.01
CA VAL A 556 16.62 4.94 16.86
C VAL A 556 16.37 5.46 18.27
N LEU A 557 17.34 6.14 18.87
CA LEU A 557 17.17 6.77 20.18
C LEU A 557 16.03 7.82 20.17
N ALA A 558 15.91 8.61 19.09
CA ALA A 558 14.83 9.57 18.93
C ALA A 558 13.44 8.91 18.98
N ALA A 559 13.30 7.71 18.42
CA ALA A 559 12.05 6.97 18.43
C ALA A 559 11.69 6.43 19.82
N GLU A 560 12.68 6.02 20.62
CA GLU A 560 12.48 5.43 21.95
C GLU A 560 12.17 6.48 23.04
N VAL A 561 12.69 7.70 22.90
CA VAL A 561 12.48 8.77 23.89
C VAL A 561 11.05 9.31 23.82
N LYS A 562 10.23 9.05 24.85
CA LYS A 562 8.82 9.52 24.91
C LYS A 562 8.68 11.04 25.01
N ALA A 563 9.53 11.71 25.79
CA ALA A 563 9.53 13.16 26.03
C ALA A 563 8.12 13.75 26.35
N GLU A 564 7.42 13.19 27.34
CA GLU A 564 6.09 13.64 27.74
C GLU A 564 6.08 15.14 28.10
N GLY A 565 5.27 15.94 27.39
CA GLY A 565 5.19 17.39 27.56
C GLY A 565 6.42 18.17 27.03
N LYS A 566 7.36 17.51 26.36
CA LYS A 566 8.66 18.06 25.93
C LYS A 566 8.95 17.81 24.44
N THR A 567 7.93 17.50 23.66
CA THR A 567 8.05 17.08 22.24
C THR A 567 8.74 18.11 21.36
N ALA A 568 8.45 19.41 21.51
CA ALA A 568 9.11 20.46 20.73
C ALA A 568 10.64 20.45 20.90
N LEU A 569 11.14 20.31 22.14
CA LEU A 569 12.58 20.23 22.38
C LEU A 569 13.18 18.92 21.88
N LYS A 570 12.44 17.81 22.00
CA LYS A 570 12.84 16.50 21.45
C LYS A 570 13.06 16.62 19.94
N ASP A 571 12.08 17.14 19.22
CA ASP A 571 12.12 17.23 17.76
C ASP A 571 13.28 18.11 17.29
N ILE A 572 13.51 19.25 17.96
CA ILE A 572 14.67 20.11 17.71
C ILE A 572 15.98 19.38 18.03
N PHE A 573 16.08 18.74 19.19
CA PHE A 573 17.30 18.04 19.62
C PHE A 573 17.70 16.93 18.66
N PHE A 574 16.75 16.16 18.13
CA PHE A 574 17.03 15.07 17.20
C PHE A 574 17.08 15.49 15.72
N SER A 575 16.85 16.78 15.41
CA SER A 575 16.98 17.30 14.04
C SER A 575 18.43 17.51 13.59
N TYR A 576 19.38 17.41 14.51
CA TYR A 576 20.81 17.63 14.29
C TYR A 576 21.63 16.41 14.75
N ASP A 577 22.76 16.18 14.09
CA ASP A 577 23.73 15.18 14.51
C ASP A 577 24.92 15.85 15.21
N TRP A 578 24.78 16.02 16.52
CA TRP A 578 25.73 16.73 17.37
C TRP A 578 27.12 16.08 17.49
N GLN A 579 27.30 14.86 16.97
CA GLN A 579 28.62 14.22 16.91
C GLN A 579 29.44 14.71 15.71
N ILE A 580 28.77 15.21 14.67
CA ILE A 580 29.37 15.54 13.37
C ILE A 580 29.24 17.03 13.09
N GLU A 581 28.12 17.64 13.45
CA GLU A 581 27.82 19.04 13.19
C GLU A 581 28.42 19.95 14.27
N ASP A 582 29.21 20.95 13.85
CA ASP A 582 29.70 22.00 14.76
C ASP A 582 28.59 23.04 14.97
N PRO A 583 28.10 23.25 16.21
CA PRO A 583 27.09 24.27 16.49
C PRO A 583 27.51 25.67 16.05
N ALA A 584 28.81 25.97 15.91
CA ALA A 584 29.30 27.25 15.40
C ALA A 584 28.99 27.47 13.90
N GLU A 585 28.84 26.39 13.12
CA GLU A 585 28.56 26.43 11.68
C GLU A 585 27.05 26.48 11.36
N ILE A 586 26.19 26.18 12.33
CA ILE A 586 24.73 26.21 12.17
C ILE A 586 24.23 27.67 12.19
N GLU A 587 23.70 28.19 11.08
CA GLU A 587 23.09 29.52 11.06
C GLU A 587 21.84 29.58 11.95
N LEU A 588 21.69 30.66 12.73
CA LEU A 588 20.52 30.86 13.58
C LEU A 588 19.33 31.32 12.74
N LEU A 589 18.14 30.81 13.03
CA LEU A 589 16.93 31.11 12.28
C LEU A 589 16.58 32.61 12.32
N LYS A 590 16.89 33.29 13.43
CA LYS A 590 16.75 34.76 13.52
C LYS A 590 17.53 35.50 12.43
N ASP A 591 18.70 35.00 12.05
CA ASP A 591 19.58 35.63 11.06
C ASP A 591 19.09 35.36 9.63
N LEU A 592 18.35 34.27 9.42
CA LEU A 592 17.72 33.87 8.16
C LEU A 592 16.35 34.52 7.92
N SER A 593 15.65 34.94 8.98
CA SER A 593 14.24 35.36 8.94
C SER A 593 13.97 36.74 8.32
N GLU A 594 14.99 37.48 7.84
CA GLU A 594 14.90 38.85 7.28
C GLU A 594 14.00 39.83 8.09
N GLY A 595 13.89 39.64 9.41
CA GLY A 595 13.08 40.49 10.30
C GLY A 595 11.63 40.04 10.52
N ALA A 596 11.26 38.82 10.13
CA ALA A 596 10.00 38.19 10.55
C ALA A 596 10.06 37.78 12.03
N GLU A 597 8.91 37.84 12.72
CA GLU A 597 8.81 37.29 14.08
C GLU A 597 8.89 35.76 14.03
N LEU A 598 9.88 35.19 14.72
CA LEU A 598 10.03 33.75 14.90
C LEU A 598 8.89 33.21 15.80
N SER A 599 8.43 32.01 15.48
CA SER A 599 7.60 31.19 16.35
C SER A 599 8.36 30.77 17.62
N GLU A 600 7.63 30.32 18.64
CA GLU A 600 8.26 29.88 19.90
C GLU A 600 9.16 28.65 19.73
N GLU A 601 8.85 27.75 18.80
CA GLU A 601 9.71 26.59 18.47
C GLU A 601 11.00 27.02 17.78
N GLU A 602 10.94 27.95 16.84
CA GLU A 602 12.12 28.48 16.16
C GLU A 602 13.05 29.24 17.13
N LYS A 603 12.48 29.96 18.11
CA LYS A 603 13.28 30.58 19.18
C LYS A 603 13.93 29.53 20.09
N LEU A 604 13.19 28.49 20.46
CA LEU A 604 13.70 27.38 21.27
C LEU A 604 14.88 26.68 20.58
N GLN A 605 14.84 26.55 19.26
CA GLN A 605 15.93 26.02 18.45
C GLN A 605 17.18 26.90 18.49
N ASP A 606 17.02 28.21 18.27
CA ASP A 606 18.12 29.18 18.38
C ASP A 606 18.74 29.17 19.78
N ASP A 607 17.92 29.11 20.84
CA ASP A 607 18.36 29.07 22.24
C ASP A 607 19.15 27.79 22.56
N LEU A 608 18.72 26.63 22.05
CA LEU A 608 19.46 25.38 22.20
C LEU A 608 20.85 25.47 21.55
N ILE A 609 20.94 25.97 20.32
CA ILE A 609 22.20 26.12 19.58
C ILE A 609 23.12 27.10 20.31
N LEU A 610 22.60 28.24 20.77
CA LEU A 610 23.36 29.20 21.57
C LEU A 610 23.91 28.57 22.85
N LYS A 611 23.10 27.77 23.56
CA LYS A 611 23.57 27.05 24.75
C LYS A 611 24.67 26.06 24.46
N MET A 612 24.61 25.35 23.33
CA MET A 612 25.69 24.46 22.92
C MET A 612 27.00 25.23 22.64
N ARG A 613 26.92 26.42 22.03
CA ARG A 613 28.08 27.29 21.81
C ARG A 613 28.67 27.83 23.12
N GLU A 614 27.82 28.15 24.10
CA GLU A 614 28.24 28.73 25.38
C GLU A 614 28.81 27.68 26.35
N CYS A 615 28.10 26.57 26.54
CA CYS A 615 28.37 25.58 27.58
C CYS A 615 29.09 24.32 27.06
N GLY A 616 29.23 24.19 25.74
CA GLY A 616 29.83 23.03 25.06
C GLY A 616 28.79 21.98 24.66
N THR A 617 28.89 21.52 23.40
CA THR A 617 27.96 20.57 22.77
C THR A 617 27.71 19.32 23.60
N LYS A 618 28.79 18.68 24.08
CA LYS A 618 28.70 17.43 24.83
C LYS A 618 27.91 17.58 26.13
N TYR A 619 28.19 18.64 26.90
CA TYR A 619 27.50 18.89 28.17
C TYR A 619 26.01 19.16 27.95
N VAL A 620 25.67 20.02 26.98
CA VAL A 620 24.28 20.36 26.68
C VAL A 620 23.53 19.14 26.14
N ALA A 621 24.15 18.33 25.27
CA ALA A 621 23.53 17.11 24.76
C ALA A 621 23.22 16.11 25.87
N GLN A 622 24.16 15.86 26.79
CA GLN A 622 23.98 14.99 27.94
C GLN A 622 22.87 15.49 28.89
N ALA A 623 22.87 16.78 29.20
CA ALA A 623 21.84 17.34 30.07
C ALA A 623 20.45 17.32 29.41
N THR A 624 20.39 17.60 28.11
CA THR A 624 19.13 17.64 27.35
C THR A 624 18.51 16.26 27.26
N ILE A 625 19.29 15.23 26.92
CA ILE A 625 18.74 13.87 26.81
C ILE A 625 18.26 13.33 28.16
N GLN A 626 18.99 13.60 29.26
CA GLN A 626 18.53 13.25 30.61
C GLN A 626 17.22 13.94 30.95
N TYR A 627 17.08 15.22 30.62
CA TYR A 627 15.84 15.98 30.81
C TYR A 627 14.68 15.44 29.96
N LEU A 628 14.94 15.01 28.72
CA LEU A 628 13.92 14.43 27.83
C LEU A 628 13.46 13.04 28.30
N MET A 629 14.36 12.25 28.90
CA MET A 629 14.04 10.92 29.45
C MET A 629 13.39 10.98 30.85
N ASP A 630 13.60 12.05 31.60
CA ASP A 630 13.00 12.22 32.94
C ASP A 630 11.52 12.65 32.85
N THR A 631 10.62 11.70 33.07
CA THR A 631 9.17 11.94 33.11
C THR A 631 8.68 12.68 34.36
N GLN A 632 9.52 12.81 35.39
CA GLN A 632 9.17 13.52 36.63
C GLN A 632 9.56 15.01 36.59
N ASP A 633 10.42 15.40 35.65
CA ASP A 633 10.84 16.77 35.48
C ASP A 633 9.78 17.59 34.72
N ASN A 634 9.06 18.44 35.46
CA ASN A 634 7.95 19.26 34.95
C ASN A 634 8.37 20.67 34.52
N ARG A 635 9.69 20.97 34.44
CA ARG A 635 10.15 22.24 33.88
C ARG A 635 9.70 22.36 32.43
N THR A 636 9.51 23.58 31.94
CA THR A 636 9.32 23.82 30.50
C THR A 636 10.67 23.73 29.77
N PRO A 637 10.69 23.40 28.46
CA PRO A 637 11.92 23.42 27.66
C PRO A 637 12.76 24.68 27.82
N ASN A 638 12.12 25.86 27.84
CA ASN A 638 12.80 27.15 28.01
C ASN A 638 13.43 27.30 29.41
N GLU A 639 12.71 26.92 30.47
CA GLU A 639 13.23 26.96 31.84
C GLU A 639 14.41 26.01 32.02
N PHE A 640 14.36 24.83 31.41
CA PHE A 640 15.47 23.88 31.38
C PHE A 640 16.71 24.48 30.71
N LEU A 641 16.57 25.02 29.49
CA LEU A 641 17.69 25.61 28.75
C LEU A 641 18.31 26.80 29.48
N GLN A 642 17.50 27.66 30.11
CA GLN A 642 17.99 28.78 30.90
C GLN A 642 18.74 28.33 32.16
N ALA A 643 18.35 27.19 32.74
CA ALA A 643 19.01 26.61 33.91
C ALA A 643 20.37 25.97 33.59
N LEU A 644 20.68 25.70 32.32
CA LEU A 644 22.00 25.24 31.90
C LEU A 644 23.03 26.36 32.12
N GLN A 645 23.98 26.09 33.02
CA GLN A 645 25.11 26.95 33.33
C GLN A 645 26.40 26.19 33.02
N ASN A 646 27.46 26.93 32.69
CA ASN A 646 28.76 26.35 32.39
C ASN A 646 29.18 25.35 33.48
N ALA A 647 29.31 24.07 33.10
CA ALA A 647 30.07 23.12 33.88
C ALA A 647 31.49 23.69 34.04
N GLU A 648 31.99 23.65 35.27
CA GLU A 648 33.22 24.30 35.70
C GLU A 648 34.40 24.12 34.73
N GLY A 649 35.01 25.26 34.33
CA GLY A 649 36.40 25.31 33.87
C GLY A 649 36.67 24.79 32.47
N GLY A 650 36.55 25.68 31.47
CA GLY A 650 36.99 25.43 30.11
C GLY A 650 38.39 24.81 30.03
N ARG A 651 38.42 23.54 29.59
CA ARG A 651 39.48 23.05 28.71
C ARG A 651 38.79 22.67 27.41
N HIS A 652 39.21 23.36 26.34
CA HIS A 652 38.88 23.00 24.98
C HIS A 652 39.20 21.51 24.76
N ASP A 653 38.17 20.69 24.55
CA ASP A 653 38.33 19.39 23.90
C ASP A 653 38.54 19.66 22.40
N LYS A 654 39.81 19.91 22.06
CA LYS A 654 40.41 19.52 20.79
C LYS A 654 41.54 18.56 21.14
N ASP A 655 41.23 17.27 21.14
CA ASP A 655 42.09 16.16 20.71
C ASP A 655 41.28 14.87 20.64
#